data_AF-A0A9X2CRJ7-F1
#
_entry.id   AF-A0A9X2CRJ7-F1
#
_cell.length_a   1.000
_cell.length_b   1.000
_cell.length_c   1.000
_cell.angle_alpha   90.00
_cell.angle_beta   90.00
_cell.angle_gamma   90.00
#
_symmetry.space_group_name_H-M   'P 1'
#
loop_
_entity.id
_entity.type
_entity.pdbx_description
1 polymer ?
#
loop_
_entity_poly.entity_id
_entity_poly.type
_entity_poly.pdbx_seq_one_letter_code
_entity_poly.pdbx_strand_id
1 'polypeptide(L)'
;MRRRFFIGLTIAAVFVAVYMGLNYFEPGYAVNPAGELSLNHPIEHEMNDVYGYDVWGLSVSTNEANELLSSNEGRRMLSLHNGAVRVDEEFVQEGRDLFYEETFNNEEFITDVLGILDGPLSVLNIGKAVLKVRGEGTDNLKVELAEDAVIGGQTFKKGQMIETGLDVPKGAFGPLGMPIKFSEGRLKAGISCAACHATVDRDTGKVIEGAPNADFNAGLLMALATNSTAYFTNTDVDAEKIKSFIDHQDWMKEKELGEENFVALPDAEKLEEEVDKALLAWPRGNFDSTMDLENNPAQIPDSFTLGDHPYGWNGFASIGPFKGLTALNNNVHAQNSDLLAQADQSDELFDVEKERYIGLILQNAPNLNYRYDNSLEEKPSDLLARVDHNRTVYGFNDMIRPPTYPNISLFTPNGTVIGSEGHMVLEELNAISAYQNALKPPSDLPTYTVTEASGREVFDRAGCISCHAGTARTNNRVIPNDVVGAEPSRAKAFKDSVKLLKEPWFYPLDTPIPIPEDAKRVKIPTNHLDMDQVKLTLAQGNEGGYKVKSLVGLKFSPPYLHDGGVAVGKDKMTQLGIPGTLEKGIKPDAYNSLLALVDRELREKVVEANKSSERLQDAHSTGEGHKQWVDAQNGFSAEEQDALIQYLLSIDLEKEKQTEKE
;
A
#
# COMPACT_ATOMS: atom_id res chain seq x y z
N MET A 1 28.39 37.96 -36.77
CA MET A 1 27.31 37.02 -37.14
C MET A 1 27.77 35.56 -37.15
N ARG A 2 28.78 35.15 -37.95
CA ARG A 2 29.28 33.75 -37.99
C ARG A 2 29.61 33.10 -36.64
N ARG A 3 30.32 33.78 -35.74
CA ARG A 3 30.69 33.23 -34.42
C ARG A 3 29.47 32.95 -33.52
N ARG A 4 28.46 33.82 -33.52
CA ARG A 4 27.20 33.62 -32.78
C ARG A 4 26.38 32.49 -33.39
N PHE A 5 26.41 32.35 -34.71
CA PHE A 5 25.78 31.23 -35.43
C PHE A 5 26.44 29.89 -35.08
N PHE A 6 27.78 29.80 -35.07
CA PHE A 6 28.49 28.59 -34.66
C PHE A 6 28.28 28.25 -33.18
N ILE A 7 28.28 29.25 -32.29
CA ILE A 7 27.94 29.03 -30.87
C ILE A 7 26.51 28.50 -30.74
N GLY A 8 25.54 29.06 -31.47
CA GLY A 8 24.16 28.56 -31.49
C GLY A 8 24.05 27.13 -32.01
N LEU A 9 24.78 26.79 -33.09
CA LEU A 9 24.86 25.44 -33.63
C LEU A 9 25.49 24.44 -32.66
N THR A 10 26.55 24.83 -31.97
CA THR A 10 27.20 23.99 -30.95
C THR A 10 26.28 23.77 -29.77
N ILE A 11 25.60 24.83 -29.27
CA ILE A 11 24.63 24.69 -28.19
C ILE A 11 23.49 23.75 -28.62
N ALA A 12 22.92 23.95 -29.81
CA ALA A 12 21.87 23.07 -30.34
C ALA A 12 22.35 21.62 -30.49
N ALA A 13 23.56 21.39 -31.01
CA ALA A 13 24.13 20.05 -31.14
C ALA A 13 24.36 19.39 -29.77
N VAL A 14 24.78 20.14 -28.76
CA VAL A 14 24.92 19.64 -27.37
C VAL A 14 23.54 19.30 -26.80
N PHE A 15 22.53 20.17 -26.96
CA PHE A 15 21.17 19.88 -26.51
C PHE A 15 20.60 18.62 -27.18
N VAL A 16 20.79 18.48 -28.50
CA VAL A 16 20.35 17.28 -29.23
C VAL A 16 21.11 16.05 -28.75
N ALA A 17 22.42 16.12 -28.54
CA ALA A 17 23.21 15.00 -28.04
C ALA A 17 22.82 14.61 -26.61
N VAL A 18 22.55 15.58 -25.73
CA VAL A 18 22.05 15.34 -24.37
C VAL A 18 20.66 14.73 -24.43
N TYR A 19 19.75 15.28 -25.23
CA TYR A 19 18.39 14.74 -25.39
C TYR A 19 18.41 13.31 -25.95
N MET A 20 19.19 13.05 -27.01
CA MET A 20 19.37 11.70 -27.55
C MET A 20 20.00 10.76 -26.51
N GLY A 21 20.97 11.24 -25.73
CA GLY A 21 21.58 10.47 -24.64
C GLY A 21 20.57 10.12 -23.55
N LEU A 22 19.76 11.08 -23.09
CA LEU A 22 18.73 10.86 -22.08
C LEU A 22 17.67 9.85 -22.56
N ASN A 23 17.24 9.92 -23.82
CA ASN A 23 16.30 8.95 -24.40
C ASN A 23 16.93 7.57 -24.61
N TYR A 24 18.25 7.47 -24.77
CA TYR A 24 18.92 6.20 -24.99
C TYR A 24 19.28 5.47 -23.68
N PHE A 25 19.69 6.22 -22.66
CA PHE A 25 20.14 5.65 -21.38
C PHE A 25 19.03 5.56 -20.32
N GLU A 26 17.91 6.23 -20.52
CA GLU A 26 16.77 6.29 -19.61
C GLU A 26 17.16 6.42 -18.13
N PRO A 27 17.91 7.47 -17.74
CA PRO A 27 18.47 7.54 -16.40
C PRO A 27 17.36 7.57 -15.34
N GLY A 28 17.53 6.73 -14.31
CA GLY A 28 16.67 6.66 -13.14
C GLY A 28 17.35 7.13 -11.86
N TYR A 29 16.54 7.49 -10.86
CA TYR A 29 16.98 7.77 -9.49
C TYR A 29 15.93 7.32 -8.50
N ALA A 30 16.34 6.54 -7.51
CA ALA A 30 15.55 6.17 -6.35
C ALA A 30 16.35 6.45 -5.07
N VAL A 31 15.66 6.72 -3.97
CA VAL A 31 16.29 6.89 -2.66
C VAL A 31 16.37 5.53 -1.98
N ASN A 32 17.56 4.94 -1.99
CA ASN A 32 17.91 3.77 -1.21
C ASN A 32 18.92 4.20 -0.12
N PRO A 33 18.49 4.36 1.15
CA PRO A 33 19.34 4.89 2.20
C PRO A 33 20.45 3.90 2.56
N ALA A 34 21.69 4.38 2.69
CA ALA A 34 22.78 3.58 3.24
C ALA A 34 22.55 3.28 4.74
N GLY A 35 23.22 2.25 5.25
CA GLY A 35 23.01 1.77 6.62
C GLY A 35 23.18 2.85 7.70
N GLU A 36 24.16 3.74 7.55
CA GLU A 36 24.40 4.80 8.52
C GLU A 36 23.28 5.86 8.58
N LEU A 37 22.46 5.93 7.52
CA LEU A 37 21.29 6.81 7.39
C LEU A 37 19.98 6.12 7.79
N SER A 38 20.05 4.92 8.37
CA SER A 38 18.91 4.14 8.85
C SER A 38 19.07 3.86 10.36
N LEU A 39 17.95 3.65 11.06
CA LEU A 39 17.90 3.36 12.50
C LEU A 39 17.81 1.86 12.82
N ASN A 40 17.49 1.04 11.82
CA ASN A 40 17.30 -0.40 11.96
C ASN A 40 17.70 -1.16 10.69
N HIS A 41 18.73 -0.68 9.99
CA HIS A 41 19.21 -1.29 8.75
C HIS A 41 19.58 -2.78 8.94
N PRO A 42 19.10 -3.70 8.08
CA PRO A 42 19.41 -5.13 8.06
C PRO A 42 20.85 -5.55 8.33
N ILE A 43 21.80 -4.88 7.67
CA ILE A 43 23.22 -5.24 7.73
C ILE A 43 23.91 -4.67 8.98
N GLU A 44 23.45 -3.51 9.49
CA GLU A 44 24.11 -2.81 10.60
C GLU A 44 23.46 -3.12 11.96
N HIS A 45 22.24 -3.64 11.95
CA HIS A 45 21.45 -3.97 13.13
C HIS A 45 21.06 -5.46 13.13
N GLU A 46 20.76 -5.98 14.32
CA GLU A 46 20.27 -7.35 14.46
C GLU A 46 18.87 -7.48 13.84
N MET A 47 18.78 -8.23 12.74
CA MET A 47 17.52 -8.64 12.13
C MET A 47 16.87 -9.82 12.85
N ASN A 48 15.61 -10.10 12.50
CA ASN A 48 15.03 -11.40 12.82
C ASN A 48 15.77 -12.51 12.06
N ASP A 49 16.03 -13.64 12.73
CA ASP A 49 16.56 -14.83 12.07
C ASP A 49 15.46 -15.49 11.21
N VAL A 50 15.56 -15.27 9.90
CA VAL A 50 14.66 -15.80 8.87
C VAL A 50 15.38 -16.73 7.89
N TYR A 51 16.63 -17.12 8.17
CA TYR A 51 17.48 -17.85 7.22
C TYR A 51 17.15 -19.34 7.15
N GLY A 52 17.19 -19.88 5.94
CA GLY A 52 16.83 -21.27 5.63
C GLY A 52 15.99 -21.36 4.36
N TYR A 53 14.76 -21.88 4.49
CA TYR A 53 13.80 -21.94 3.39
C TYR A 53 12.39 -21.57 3.86
N ASP A 54 11.62 -20.92 2.99
CA ASP A 54 10.15 -20.91 3.06
C ASP A 54 9.59 -21.91 2.06
N VAL A 55 8.70 -22.81 2.50
CA VAL A 55 8.03 -23.79 1.62
C VAL A 55 6.53 -23.56 1.69
N TRP A 56 5.99 -22.75 0.76
CA TRP A 56 4.58 -22.32 0.75
C TRP A 56 4.11 -21.78 2.13
N GLY A 57 4.93 -20.95 2.78
CA GLY A 57 4.63 -20.38 4.09
C GLY A 57 5.09 -21.21 5.29
N LEU A 58 5.67 -22.38 5.07
CA LEU A 58 6.33 -23.16 6.11
C LEU A 58 7.81 -22.80 6.19
N SER A 59 8.22 -22.16 7.28
CA SER A 59 9.64 -21.90 7.56
C SER A 59 10.38 -23.19 7.91
N VAL A 60 11.53 -23.40 7.28
CA VAL A 60 12.50 -24.46 7.56
C VAL A 60 13.81 -23.79 7.92
N SER A 61 14.27 -23.96 9.15
CA SER A 61 15.51 -23.33 9.61
C SER A 61 16.73 -23.84 8.84
N THR A 62 17.82 -23.07 8.86
CA THR A 62 19.10 -23.50 8.25
C THR A 62 19.55 -24.89 8.73
N ASN A 63 19.38 -25.20 10.02
CA ASN A 63 19.76 -26.50 10.58
C ASN A 63 18.89 -27.65 10.03
N GLU A 64 17.57 -27.48 10.02
CA GLU A 64 16.64 -28.47 9.46
C GLU A 64 16.86 -28.67 7.96
N ALA A 65 17.11 -27.57 7.23
CA ALA A 65 17.40 -27.61 5.81
C ALA A 65 18.67 -28.44 5.52
N ASN A 66 19.73 -28.26 6.30
CA ASN A 66 20.96 -29.05 6.16
C ASN A 66 20.72 -30.57 6.35
N GLU A 67 19.84 -30.94 7.27
CA GLU A 67 19.45 -32.35 7.47
C GLU A 67 18.64 -32.88 6.27
N LEU A 68 17.64 -32.12 5.80
CA LEU A 68 16.80 -32.50 4.66
C LEU A 68 17.61 -32.67 3.36
N LEU A 69 18.57 -31.76 3.11
CA LEU A 69 19.45 -31.77 1.94
C LEU A 69 20.38 -32.99 1.88
N SER A 70 20.48 -33.80 2.93
CA SER A 70 21.24 -35.06 2.91
C SER A 70 20.55 -36.14 2.07
N SER A 71 19.23 -36.06 1.86
CA SER A 71 18.42 -37.06 1.15
C SER A 71 17.92 -36.56 -0.21
N ASN A 72 17.62 -37.49 -1.14
CA ASN A 72 17.02 -37.12 -2.43
C ASN A 72 15.60 -36.58 -2.28
N GLU A 73 14.86 -37.05 -1.28
CA GLU A 73 13.50 -36.59 -0.99
C GLU A 73 13.51 -35.16 -0.46
N GLY A 74 14.38 -34.86 0.52
CA GLY A 74 14.53 -33.51 1.05
C GLY A 74 15.05 -32.50 0.02
N ARG A 75 15.98 -32.89 -0.88
CA ARG A 75 16.39 -32.04 -2.01
C ARG A 75 15.24 -31.71 -2.97
N ARG A 76 14.30 -32.64 -3.18
CA ARG A 76 13.10 -32.36 -3.98
C ARG A 76 12.14 -31.46 -3.21
N MET A 77 11.92 -31.71 -1.93
CA MET A 77 11.08 -30.87 -1.07
C MET A 77 11.57 -29.41 -1.08
N LEU A 78 12.89 -29.20 -0.99
CA LEU A 78 13.52 -27.87 -0.94
C LEU A 78 13.86 -27.29 -2.33
N SER A 79 13.16 -27.71 -3.39
CA SER A 79 13.32 -27.12 -4.73
C SER A 79 12.26 -26.06 -5.03
N LEU A 80 12.61 -25.04 -5.80
CA LEU A 80 11.69 -24.03 -6.33
C LEU A 80 10.45 -24.64 -6.99
N HIS A 81 10.61 -25.75 -7.72
CA HIS A 81 9.51 -26.49 -8.35
C HIS A 81 8.41 -26.91 -7.37
N ASN A 82 8.77 -27.19 -6.12
CA ASN A 82 7.86 -27.59 -5.05
C ASN A 82 7.49 -26.42 -4.10
N GLY A 83 7.80 -25.19 -4.51
CA GLY A 83 7.47 -23.97 -3.76
C GLY A 83 8.41 -23.63 -2.63
N ALA A 84 9.64 -24.17 -2.64
CA ALA A 84 10.65 -23.84 -1.67
C ALA A 84 11.51 -22.66 -2.14
N VAL A 85 11.46 -21.57 -1.40
CA VAL A 85 12.29 -20.36 -1.57
C VAL A 85 13.43 -20.44 -0.57
N ARG A 86 14.67 -20.36 -1.05
CA ARG A 86 15.84 -20.26 -0.16
C ARG A 86 15.95 -18.82 0.34
N VAL A 87 16.16 -18.65 1.65
CA VAL A 87 16.32 -17.34 2.28
C VAL A 87 17.72 -17.26 2.89
N ASP A 88 18.53 -16.37 2.34
CA ASP A 88 19.84 -15.99 2.87
C ASP A 88 20.05 -14.47 2.77
N GLU A 89 21.21 -14.00 3.23
CA GLU A 89 21.53 -12.57 3.33
C GLU A 89 21.45 -11.84 1.97
N GLU A 90 21.90 -12.50 0.88
CA GLU A 90 21.84 -11.93 -0.47
C GLU A 90 20.40 -11.74 -0.93
N PHE A 91 19.54 -12.73 -0.70
CA PHE A 91 18.12 -12.65 -1.05
C PHE A 91 17.36 -11.60 -0.22
N VAL A 92 17.71 -11.43 1.06
CA VAL A 92 17.15 -10.36 1.91
C VAL A 92 17.61 -8.99 1.43
N GLN A 93 18.88 -8.85 1.00
CA GLN A 93 19.38 -7.59 0.45
C GLN A 93 18.72 -7.25 -0.89
N GLU A 94 18.55 -8.22 -1.78
CA GLU A 94 17.79 -8.06 -3.02
C GLU A 94 16.36 -7.58 -2.73
N GLY A 95 15.69 -8.21 -1.75
CA GLY A 95 14.36 -7.80 -1.32
C GLY A 95 14.29 -6.36 -0.81
N ARG A 96 15.35 -5.90 -0.13
CA ARG A 96 15.46 -4.51 0.32
C ARG A 96 15.63 -3.55 -0.86
N ASP A 97 16.51 -3.86 -1.80
CA ASP A 97 16.74 -3.01 -2.97
C ASP A 97 15.46 -2.86 -3.80
N LEU A 98 14.74 -3.98 -4.04
CA LEU A 98 13.42 -3.97 -4.66
C LEU A 98 12.41 -3.11 -3.87
N PHE A 99 12.36 -3.25 -2.55
CA PHE A 99 11.42 -2.49 -1.69
C PHE A 99 11.60 -0.96 -1.81
N TYR A 100 12.82 -0.46 -2.01
CA TYR A 100 13.11 0.97 -2.15
C TYR A 100 13.08 1.46 -3.59
N GLU A 101 13.50 0.65 -4.55
CA GLU A 101 13.80 1.10 -5.91
C GLU A 101 12.80 0.63 -6.95
N GLU A 102 12.19 -0.55 -6.78
CA GLU A 102 11.37 -1.17 -7.81
C GLU A 102 9.95 -0.57 -7.86
N THR A 103 9.52 -0.25 -9.07
CA THR A 103 8.19 0.29 -9.38
C THR A 103 7.35 -0.68 -10.19
N PHE A 104 7.94 -1.74 -10.75
CA PHE A 104 7.31 -2.66 -11.69
C PHE A 104 6.63 -1.90 -12.84
N ASN A 105 7.31 -0.86 -13.33
CA ASN A 105 6.90 0.06 -14.39
C ASN A 105 5.62 0.91 -14.10
N ASN A 106 5.20 1.00 -12.84
CA ASN A 106 4.02 1.81 -12.47
C ASN A 106 4.17 3.32 -12.73
N GLU A 107 5.39 3.82 -12.97
CA GLU A 107 5.63 5.21 -13.30
C GLU A 107 4.92 5.63 -14.61
N GLU A 108 4.66 4.68 -15.51
CA GLU A 108 3.91 4.92 -16.74
C GLU A 108 2.44 5.21 -16.43
N PHE A 109 1.77 4.34 -15.66
CA PHE A 109 0.38 4.60 -15.24
C PHE A 109 0.28 5.88 -14.40
N ILE A 110 1.12 6.02 -13.36
CA ILE A 110 1.06 7.14 -12.40
C ILE A 110 1.35 8.49 -13.07
N THR A 111 2.24 8.53 -14.06
CA THR A 111 2.59 9.78 -14.74
C THR A 111 1.76 10.02 -15.99
N ASP A 112 1.64 9.04 -16.89
CA ASP A 112 1.07 9.26 -18.22
C ASP A 112 -0.45 9.08 -18.27
N VAL A 113 -1.03 8.30 -17.34
CA VAL A 113 -2.48 8.09 -17.22
C VAL A 113 -3.08 8.92 -16.08
N LEU A 114 -2.63 8.74 -14.83
CA LEU A 114 -3.15 9.50 -13.69
C LEU A 114 -2.75 10.98 -13.76
N GLY A 115 -1.49 11.27 -14.12
CA GLY A 115 -0.99 12.63 -14.25
C GLY A 115 -0.52 13.28 -12.96
N ILE A 116 0.16 12.53 -12.10
CA ILE A 116 0.64 13.02 -10.80
C ILE A 116 1.61 14.21 -10.93
N LEU A 117 2.30 14.34 -12.08
CA LEU A 117 3.26 15.42 -12.37
C LEU A 117 2.66 16.55 -13.21
N ASP A 118 1.43 16.41 -13.68
CA ASP A 118 0.77 17.32 -14.62
C ASP A 118 -0.22 18.26 -13.93
N GLY A 119 -0.45 18.08 -12.63
CA GLY A 119 -1.29 18.94 -11.78
C GLY A 119 -0.60 20.19 -11.21
N PRO A 120 -1.23 20.89 -10.24
CA PRO A 120 -0.71 22.14 -9.69
C PRO A 120 0.55 21.97 -8.81
N LEU A 121 0.90 20.73 -8.45
CA LEU A 121 2.16 20.35 -7.79
C LEU A 121 3.28 20.14 -8.81
N SER A 122 3.86 21.24 -9.31
CA SER A 122 4.93 21.14 -10.32
C SER A 122 6.21 20.47 -9.80
N VAL A 123 6.86 19.68 -10.67
CA VAL A 123 8.19 19.07 -10.44
C VAL A 123 9.22 20.09 -9.96
N LEU A 124 9.19 21.32 -10.50
CA LEU A 124 10.11 22.39 -10.10
C LEU A 124 9.92 22.80 -8.64
N ASN A 125 8.68 22.88 -8.16
CA ASN A 125 8.40 23.25 -6.78
C ASN A 125 8.69 22.10 -5.82
N ILE A 126 8.44 20.84 -6.22
CA ILE A 126 8.88 19.66 -5.47
C ILE A 126 10.40 19.67 -5.31
N GLY A 127 11.14 19.84 -6.42
CA GLY A 127 12.62 19.90 -6.38
C GLY A 127 13.16 21.04 -5.50
N LYS A 128 12.53 22.23 -5.52
CA LYS A 128 12.89 23.33 -4.59
C LYS A 128 12.63 22.95 -3.13
N ALA A 129 11.51 22.31 -2.84
CA ALA A 129 11.16 21.88 -1.49
C ALA A 129 12.17 20.84 -0.97
N VAL A 130 12.52 19.85 -1.79
CA VAL A 130 13.53 18.82 -1.46
C VAL A 130 14.88 19.46 -1.16
N LEU A 131 15.35 20.36 -2.03
CA LEU A 131 16.63 21.06 -1.82
C LEU A 131 16.64 21.90 -0.53
N LYS A 132 15.49 22.44 -0.12
CA LYS A 132 15.36 23.24 1.11
C LYS A 132 15.52 22.39 2.38
N VAL A 133 15.03 21.15 2.37
CA VAL A 133 15.06 20.25 3.54
C VAL A 133 16.27 19.30 3.56
N ARG A 134 16.96 19.13 2.43
CA ARG A 134 18.06 18.17 2.23
C ARG A 134 19.08 18.07 3.38
N GLY A 135 19.44 19.18 4.01
CA GLY A 135 20.46 19.18 5.08
C GLY A 135 20.02 18.47 6.37
N GLU A 136 18.73 18.54 6.70
CA GLU A 136 18.16 18.01 7.95
C GLU A 136 17.29 16.77 7.69
N GLY A 137 16.68 16.68 6.50
CA GLY A 137 15.61 15.75 6.19
C GLY A 137 14.24 16.31 6.60
N THR A 138 13.18 15.61 6.22
CA THR A 138 11.81 15.86 6.68
C THR A 138 11.01 14.58 6.53
N ASP A 139 9.97 14.44 7.33
CA ASP A 139 8.94 13.40 7.20
C ASP A 139 7.61 13.98 6.67
N ASN A 140 7.66 15.22 6.19
CA ASN A 140 6.51 15.88 5.59
C ASN A 140 7.01 17.00 4.69
N LEU A 141 7.23 16.67 3.42
CA LEU A 141 7.64 17.64 2.44
C LEU A 141 6.50 18.65 2.20
N LYS A 142 6.81 19.93 2.44
CA LYS A 142 5.87 21.02 2.17
C LYS A 142 6.16 21.64 0.81
N VAL A 143 5.20 21.57 -0.10
CA VAL A 143 5.36 22.02 -1.49
C VAL A 143 4.44 23.20 -1.78
N GLU A 144 4.96 24.23 -2.42
CA GLU A 144 4.18 25.39 -2.85
C GLU A 144 3.44 25.08 -4.17
N LEU A 145 2.14 25.38 -4.25
CA LEU A 145 1.37 25.23 -5.49
C LEU A 145 1.82 26.21 -6.57
N ALA A 146 1.96 25.71 -7.80
CA ALA A 146 2.41 26.49 -8.95
C ALA A 146 1.31 27.40 -9.54
N GLU A 147 0.04 27.02 -9.36
CA GLU A 147 -1.14 27.68 -9.91
C GLU A 147 -2.37 27.50 -9.02
N ASP A 148 -3.42 28.27 -9.32
CA ASP A 148 -4.74 28.13 -8.70
C ASP A 148 -5.41 26.88 -9.28
N ALA A 149 -6.10 26.11 -8.43
CA ALA A 149 -6.86 24.93 -8.84
C ALA A 149 -8.18 24.87 -8.07
N VAL A 150 -9.18 24.23 -8.68
CA VAL A 150 -10.43 23.85 -8.01
C VAL A 150 -10.52 22.34 -8.12
N ILE A 151 -10.48 21.65 -6.98
CA ILE A 151 -10.41 20.18 -6.89
C ILE A 151 -11.51 19.75 -5.94
N GLY A 152 -12.40 18.86 -6.39
CA GLY A 152 -13.55 18.40 -5.58
C GLY A 152 -14.40 19.54 -4.98
N GLY A 153 -14.53 20.66 -5.69
CA GLY A 153 -15.22 21.88 -5.21
C GLY A 153 -14.45 22.76 -4.23
N GLN A 154 -13.24 22.35 -3.81
CA GLN A 154 -12.36 23.13 -2.93
C GLN A 154 -11.41 24.01 -3.75
N THR A 155 -11.19 25.25 -3.31
CA THR A 155 -10.27 26.18 -3.99
C THR A 155 -8.88 26.11 -3.37
N PHE A 156 -7.89 25.80 -4.20
CA PHE A 156 -6.47 25.84 -3.88
C PHE A 156 -5.82 27.03 -4.56
N LYS A 157 -5.00 27.79 -3.82
CA LYS A 157 -4.37 29.01 -4.33
C LYS A 157 -2.91 28.79 -4.67
N LYS A 158 -2.47 29.41 -5.77
CA LYS A 158 -1.06 29.55 -6.09
C LYS A 158 -0.31 30.12 -4.88
N GLY A 159 0.83 29.52 -4.55
CA GLY A 159 1.61 29.93 -3.38
C GLY A 159 1.17 29.29 -2.06
N GLN A 160 0.04 28.58 -2.04
CA GLN A 160 -0.38 27.80 -0.87
C GLN A 160 0.63 26.67 -0.63
N MET A 161 1.02 26.49 0.63
CA MET A 161 1.87 25.38 1.05
C MET A 161 1.00 24.13 1.28
N ILE A 162 1.31 23.07 0.55
CA ILE A 162 0.68 21.76 0.66
C ILE A 162 1.58 20.84 1.48
N GLU A 163 1.00 20.18 2.47
CA GLU A 163 1.64 19.11 3.23
C GLU A 163 1.39 17.80 2.48
N THR A 164 2.41 17.31 1.78
CA THR A 164 2.29 16.11 0.94
C THR A 164 2.45 14.83 1.75
N GLY A 165 3.05 14.91 2.95
CA GLY A 165 3.44 13.73 3.71
C GLY A 165 4.52 12.88 3.02
N LEU A 166 5.26 13.47 2.08
CA LEU A 166 6.39 12.79 1.44
C LEU A 166 7.63 12.94 2.31
N ASP A 167 8.30 11.83 2.56
CA ASP A 167 9.48 11.79 3.42
C ASP A 167 10.74 12.01 2.60
N VAL A 168 11.65 12.85 3.07
CA VAL A 168 12.96 13.10 2.44
C VAL A 168 14.03 12.85 3.49
N PRO A 169 14.77 11.73 3.40
CA PRO A 169 15.87 11.46 4.31
C PRO A 169 16.96 12.52 4.22
N LYS A 170 17.71 12.68 5.30
CA LYS A 170 18.86 13.58 5.35
C LYS A 170 19.85 13.27 4.21
N GLY A 171 20.15 14.28 3.41
CA GLY A 171 21.10 14.23 2.30
C GLY A 171 20.52 13.81 0.95
N ALA A 172 19.29 13.28 0.92
CA ALA A 172 18.64 12.75 -0.29
C ALA A 172 18.30 13.85 -1.33
N PHE A 173 18.15 13.43 -2.59
CA PHE A 173 17.79 14.30 -3.71
C PHE A 173 16.35 14.14 -4.19
N GLY A 174 15.59 13.26 -3.56
CA GLY A 174 14.17 13.04 -3.82
C GLY A 174 13.47 12.50 -2.58
N PRO A 175 12.14 12.35 -2.65
CA PRO A 175 11.39 11.64 -1.63
C PRO A 175 11.71 10.15 -1.57
N LEU A 176 11.55 9.55 -0.39
CA LEU A 176 11.62 8.12 -0.17
C LEU A 176 10.50 7.42 -0.95
N GLY A 177 10.85 6.33 -1.63
CA GLY A 177 9.90 5.50 -2.37
C GLY A 177 9.16 6.17 -3.53
N MET A 178 9.69 7.29 -4.05
CA MET A 178 9.20 7.91 -5.29
C MET A 178 10.28 7.88 -6.38
N PRO A 179 10.62 6.69 -6.94
CA PRO A 179 11.60 6.60 -8.03
C PRO A 179 11.20 7.48 -9.21
N ILE A 180 12.20 8.11 -9.83
CA ILE A 180 12.03 8.91 -11.05
C ILE A 180 12.83 8.29 -12.17
N LYS A 181 12.26 8.30 -13.38
CA LYS A 181 12.88 7.82 -14.61
C LYS A 181 12.67 8.85 -15.72
N PHE A 182 13.66 9.04 -16.59
CA PHE A 182 13.44 9.77 -17.83
C PHE A 182 13.25 8.79 -18.97
N SER A 183 12.06 8.71 -19.55
CA SER A 183 11.76 7.83 -20.68
C SER A 183 10.77 8.53 -21.62
N GLU A 184 10.80 8.16 -22.90
CA GLU A 184 9.94 8.73 -23.95
C GLU A 184 9.96 10.27 -24.03
N GLY A 185 11.10 10.87 -23.72
CA GLY A 185 11.28 12.32 -23.76
C GLY A 185 10.66 13.10 -22.59
N ARG A 186 10.15 12.42 -21.55
CA ARG A 186 9.59 13.06 -20.34
C ARG A 186 10.11 12.43 -19.06
N LEU A 187 9.95 13.18 -17.96
CA LEU A 187 10.16 12.65 -16.61
C LEU A 187 8.90 11.86 -16.20
N LYS A 188 9.11 10.65 -15.67
CA LYS A 188 8.09 9.80 -15.08
C LYS A 188 8.46 9.56 -13.60
N ALA A 189 7.47 9.57 -12.73
CA ALA A 189 7.60 9.25 -11.32
C ALA A 189 6.71 8.05 -11.00
N GLY A 190 7.29 7.05 -10.34
CA GLY A 190 6.59 5.87 -9.84
C GLY A 190 6.51 5.87 -8.33
N ILE A 191 6.01 4.78 -7.79
CA ILE A 191 5.91 4.52 -6.34
C ILE A 191 6.47 3.14 -6.02
N SER A 192 7.31 3.05 -5.00
CA SER A 192 7.79 1.77 -4.44
C SER A 192 7.21 1.55 -3.03
N CYS A 193 7.42 0.36 -2.44
CA CYS A 193 6.90 0.04 -1.12
C CYS A 193 7.32 1.07 -0.05
N ALA A 194 8.53 1.63 -0.18
CA ALA A 194 9.11 2.56 0.76
C ALA A 194 8.38 3.91 0.89
N ALA A 195 7.52 4.29 -0.06
CA ALA A 195 6.73 5.52 0.06
C ALA A 195 5.72 5.44 1.22
N CYS A 196 5.17 4.24 1.42
CA CYS A 196 4.16 3.93 2.41
C CYS A 196 4.76 3.23 3.65
N HIS A 197 5.75 2.36 3.48
CA HIS A 197 6.21 1.44 4.52
C HIS A 197 7.63 1.74 5.06
N ALA A 198 8.11 2.95 4.83
CA ALA A 198 9.27 3.50 5.52
C ALA A 198 9.03 4.98 5.83
N THR A 199 9.68 5.50 6.88
CA THR A 199 9.52 6.91 7.27
C THR A 199 10.84 7.51 7.78
N VAL A 200 10.88 8.83 7.92
CA VAL A 200 12.02 9.57 8.45
C VAL A 200 11.78 9.95 9.92
N ASP A 201 12.72 9.59 10.78
CA ASP A 201 12.77 10.09 12.14
C ASP A 201 13.11 11.60 12.15
N ARG A 202 12.24 12.42 12.73
CA ARG A 202 12.42 13.89 12.74
C ARG A 202 13.65 14.36 13.50
N ASP A 203 14.00 13.66 14.58
CA ASP A 203 15.05 14.12 15.48
C ASP A 203 16.43 13.89 14.88
N THR A 204 16.57 12.82 14.07
CA THR A 204 17.86 12.42 13.47
C THR A 204 17.95 12.65 11.97
N GLY A 205 16.80 12.74 11.27
CA GLY A 205 16.71 12.78 9.81
C GLY A 205 17.02 11.43 9.13
N LYS A 206 17.11 10.35 9.91
CA LYS A 206 17.39 8.98 9.44
C LYS A 206 16.10 8.22 9.12
N VAL A 207 16.22 7.19 8.30
CA VAL A 207 15.11 6.32 7.92
C VAL A 207 14.83 5.29 9.02
N ILE A 208 13.55 5.03 9.28
CA ILE A 208 13.07 3.87 10.03
C ILE A 208 12.46 2.91 9.01
N GLU A 209 13.17 1.83 8.72
CA GLU A 209 12.74 0.83 7.74
C GLU A 209 11.59 0.00 8.33
N GLY A 210 10.49 -0.11 7.59
CA GLY A 210 9.30 -0.86 7.98
C GLY A 210 8.29 -0.09 8.83
N ALA A 211 8.63 1.09 9.35
CA ALA A 211 7.65 1.95 10.00
C ALA A 211 6.77 2.65 8.95
N PRO A 212 5.45 2.74 9.17
CA PRO A 212 4.54 3.31 8.19
C PRO A 212 4.71 4.84 8.10
N ASN A 213 4.56 5.37 6.89
CA ASN A 213 4.45 6.81 6.65
C ASN A 213 3.04 7.29 7.07
N ALA A 214 2.92 7.62 8.35
CA ALA A 214 1.65 7.92 9.02
C ALA A 214 1.02 9.27 8.63
N ASP A 215 1.70 10.12 7.85
CA ASP A 215 1.13 11.36 7.31
C ASP A 215 1.20 11.49 5.79
N PHE A 216 1.54 10.42 5.07
CA PHE A 216 1.45 10.37 3.61
C PHE A 216 0.05 10.77 3.14
N ASN A 217 -0.04 11.79 2.28
CA ASN A 217 -1.31 12.37 1.88
C ASN A 217 -1.72 11.88 0.48
N ALA A 218 -1.83 10.57 0.31
CA ALA A 218 -2.09 9.93 -0.97
C ALA A 218 -3.37 10.45 -1.64
N GLY A 219 -4.47 10.56 -0.89
CA GLY A 219 -5.74 11.08 -1.41
C GLY A 219 -5.63 12.49 -1.98
N LEU A 220 -4.96 13.41 -1.27
CA LEU A 220 -4.72 14.77 -1.79
C LEU A 220 -3.82 14.74 -3.04
N LEU A 221 -2.76 13.93 -3.05
CA LEU A 221 -1.86 13.88 -4.19
C LEU A 221 -2.57 13.35 -5.44
N MET A 222 -3.40 12.32 -5.30
CA MET A 222 -4.21 11.77 -6.39
C MET A 222 -5.30 12.74 -6.85
N ALA A 223 -5.98 13.43 -5.93
CA ALA A 223 -6.97 14.46 -6.28
C ALA A 223 -6.33 15.68 -6.99
N LEU A 224 -5.05 15.97 -6.73
CA LEU A 224 -4.32 17.02 -7.45
C LEU A 224 -3.81 16.55 -8.83
N ALA A 225 -3.93 15.27 -9.16
CA ALA A 225 -3.57 14.77 -10.49
C ALA A 225 -4.59 15.25 -11.53
N THR A 226 -4.23 15.19 -12.81
CA THR A 226 -5.10 15.70 -13.89
C THR A 226 -6.19 14.74 -14.34
N ASN A 227 -6.13 13.47 -13.92
CA ASN A 227 -7.07 12.41 -14.29
C ASN A 227 -7.32 11.49 -13.08
N SER A 228 -7.87 12.05 -12.00
CA SER A 228 -8.11 11.34 -10.74
C SER A 228 -9.14 10.21 -10.91
N THR A 229 -10.01 10.27 -11.93
CA THR A 229 -10.92 9.20 -12.36
C THR A 229 -10.20 7.89 -12.64
N ALA A 230 -8.91 7.92 -12.97
CA ALA A 230 -8.09 6.72 -13.08
C ALA A 230 -8.06 5.86 -11.79
N TYR A 231 -8.56 6.38 -10.64
CA TYR A 231 -8.72 5.70 -9.35
C TYR A 231 -10.17 5.53 -8.88
N PHE A 232 -11.17 5.71 -9.74
CA PHE A 232 -12.58 5.73 -9.33
C PHE A 232 -13.03 4.47 -8.57
N THR A 233 -12.45 3.30 -8.83
CA THR A 233 -12.87 2.04 -8.19
C THR A 233 -12.52 1.95 -6.70
N ASN A 234 -11.64 2.83 -6.23
CA ASN A 234 -11.26 2.98 -4.83
C ASN A 234 -12.11 4.06 -4.13
N THR A 235 -13.19 4.52 -4.78
CA THR A 235 -14.12 5.53 -4.27
C THR A 235 -15.54 4.99 -4.35
N ASP A 236 -16.51 5.72 -3.81
CA ASP A 236 -17.93 5.39 -3.85
C ASP A 236 -18.62 5.77 -5.19
N VAL A 237 -17.84 6.03 -6.24
CA VAL A 237 -18.35 6.37 -7.58
C VAL A 237 -18.72 5.08 -8.34
N ASP A 238 -19.96 4.65 -8.14
CA ASP A 238 -20.50 3.42 -8.71
C ASP A 238 -21.03 3.54 -10.15
N ALA A 239 -21.49 2.41 -10.70
CA ALA A 239 -22.07 2.32 -12.04
C ALA A 239 -23.34 3.20 -12.22
N GLU A 240 -24.16 3.38 -11.18
CA GLU A 240 -25.35 4.24 -11.24
C GLU A 240 -24.94 5.71 -11.38
N LYS A 241 -23.92 6.14 -10.63
CA LYS A 241 -23.34 7.48 -10.70
C LYS A 241 -22.74 7.74 -12.06
N ILE A 242 -21.91 6.82 -12.58
CA ILE A 242 -21.31 6.91 -13.92
C ILE A 242 -22.40 7.06 -14.98
N LYS A 243 -23.43 6.21 -14.92
CA LYS A 243 -24.56 6.26 -15.86
C LYS A 243 -25.30 7.60 -15.81
N SER A 244 -25.47 8.17 -14.62
CA SER A 244 -26.12 9.48 -14.48
C SER A 244 -25.40 10.59 -15.27
N PHE A 245 -24.07 10.54 -15.36
CA PHE A 245 -23.28 11.53 -16.12
C PHE A 245 -23.27 11.28 -17.63
N ILE A 246 -23.56 10.04 -18.06
CA ILE A 246 -23.83 9.72 -19.47
C ILE A 246 -25.24 10.18 -19.86
N ASP A 247 -26.22 10.00 -18.98
CA ASP A 247 -27.62 10.30 -19.27
C ASP A 247 -27.89 11.79 -19.53
N HIS A 248 -27.03 12.67 -19.02
CA HIS A 248 -27.05 14.10 -19.32
C HIS A 248 -26.48 14.45 -20.72
N GLN A 249 -26.05 13.46 -21.50
CA GLN A 249 -25.46 13.60 -22.84
C GLN A 249 -26.22 12.76 -23.87
N ASP A 250 -27.44 13.19 -24.26
CA ASP A 250 -28.31 12.42 -25.17
C ASP A 250 -27.64 12.00 -26.48
N TRP A 251 -26.77 12.85 -27.05
CA TRP A 251 -26.03 12.57 -28.28
C TRP A 251 -25.06 11.37 -28.16
N MET A 252 -24.47 11.15 -26.98
CA MET A 252 -23.58 10.00 -26.72
C MET A 252 -24.37 8.70 -26.78
N LYS A 253 -25.55 8.68 -26.12
CA LYS A 253 -26.44 7.51 -26.09
C LYS A 253 -26.98 7.17 -27.47
N GLU A 254 -27.40 8.18 -28.23
CA GLU A 254 -27.86 7.98 -29.61
C GLU A 254 -26.78 7.38 -30.50
N LYS A 255 -25.52 7.81 -30.33
CA LYS A 255 -24.37 7.28 -31.07
C LYS A 255 -24.07 5.83 -30.68
N GLU A 256 -24.02 5.50 -29.39
CA GLU A 256 -23.82 4.13 -28.89
C GLU A 256 -24.90 3.15 -29.39
N LEU A 257 -26.16 3.59 -29.47
CA LEU A 257 -27.24 2.78 -30.04
C LEU A 257 -27.10 2.56 -31.56
N GLY A 258 -26.41 3.47 -32.26
CA GLY A 258 -26.24 3.45 -33.71
C GLY A 258 -24.93 2.83 -34.20
N GLU A 259 -23.93 2.68 -33.33
CA GLU A 259 -22.57 2.25 -33.67
C GLU A 259 -22.08 1.14 -32.74
N GLU A 260 -21.93 -0.07 -33.27
CA GLU A 260 -21.54 -1.28 -32.50
C GLU A 260 -20.17 -1.18 -31.81
N ASN A 261 -19.29 -0.28 -32.28
CA ASN A 261 -17.94 -0.10 -31.74
C ASN A 261 -17.77 1.19 -30.92
N PHE A 262 -18.85 1.91 -30.67
CA PHE A 262 -18.81 3.13 -29.88
C PHE A 262 -19.25 2.86 -28.45
N VAL A 263 -18.52 3.40 -27.46
CA VAL A 263 -18.94 3.37 -26.06
C VAL A 263 -19.17 4.78 -25.55
N ALA A 264 -20.32 5.02 -24.94
CA ALA A 264 -20.61 6.32 -24.35
C ALA A 264 -19.74 6.55 -23.10
N LEU A 265 -19.15 7.73 -22.98
CA LEU A 265 -18.38 8.11 -21.79
C LEU A 265 -19.10 9.23 -21.02
N PRO A 266 -18.98 9.26 -19.69
CA PRO A 266 -19.58 10.30 -18.87
C PRO A 266 -18.94 11.66 -19.14
N ASP A 267 -19.57 12.69 -18.59
CA ASP A 267 -19.03 14.04 -18.52
C ASP A 267 -17.78 14.00 -17.63
N ALA A 268 -16.60 14.10 -18.25
CA ALA A 268 -15.32 13.90 -17.57
C ALA A 268 -15.13 14.87 -16.38
N GLU A 269 -15.54 16.14 -16.54
CA GLU A 269 -15.36 17.16 -15.49
C GLU A 269 -16.21 16.83 -14.26
N LYS A 270 -17.45 16.37 -14.45
CA LYS A 270 -18.32 15.98 -13.33
C LYS A 270 -17.88 14.69 -12.66
N LEU A 271 -17.35 13.75 -13.44
CA LEU A 271 -16.85 12.50 -12.88
C LEU A 271 -15.59 12.74 -12.04
N GLU A 272 -14.62 13.48 -12.58
CA GLU A 272 -13.42 13.93 -11.86
C GLU A 272 -13.79 14.67 -10.57
N GLU A 273 -14.77 15.59 -10.62
CA GLU A 273 -15.18 16.34 -9.42
C GLU A 273 -15.69 15.44 -8.28
N GLU A 274 -16.38 14.34 -8.60
CA GLU A 274 -16.87 13.40 -7.58
C GLU A 274 -15.75 12.50 -7.06
N VAL A 275 -14.88 12.01 -7.94
CA VAL A 275 -13.70 11.21 -7.54
C VAL A 275 -12.75 12.05 -6.68
N ASP A 276 -12.51 13.31 -7.05
CA ASP A 276 -11.73 14.26 -6.27
C ASP A 276 -12.30 14.48 -4.86
N LYS A 277 -13.63 14.59 -4.72
CA LYS A 277 -14.27 14.74 -3.40
C LYS A 277 -13.99 13.54 -2.51
N ALA A 278 -14.15 12.34 -3.06
CA ALA A 278 -13.88 11.09 -2.33
C ALA A 278 -12.40 10.99 -1.93
N LEU A 279 -11.47 11.26 -2.84
CA LEU A 279 -10.03 11.24 -2.58
C LEU A 279 -9.60 12.32 -1.58
N LEU A 280 -10.15 13.53 -1.67
CA LEU A 280 -9.92 14.59 -0.69
C LEU A 280 -10.47 14.24 0.70
N ALA A 281 -11.34 13.24 0.81
CA ALA A 281 -11.86 12.77 2.08
C ALA A 281 -10.86 11.88 2.85
N TRP A 282 -9.92 11.25 2.13
CA TRP A 282 -8.99 10.29 2.72
C TRP A 282 -8.15 10.93 3.82
N PRO A 283 -8.06 10.31 5.02
CA PRO A 283 -7.15 10.78 6.04
C PRO A 283 -5.70 10.50 5.67
N ARG A 284 -4.79 11.37 6.12
CA ARG A 284 -3.34 11.17 5.94
C ARG A 284 -2.89 9.85 6.60
N GLY A 285 -1.89 9.20 6.03
CA GLY A 285 -1.42 7.89 6.48
C GLY A 285 -2.38 6.74 6.16
N ASN A 286 -3.40 6.99 5.33
CA ASN A 286 -4.31 5.96 4.83
C ASN A 286 -4.21 5.86 3.31
N PHE A 287 -4.42 4.67 2.80
CA PHE A 287 -4.46 4.36 1.37
C PHE A 287 -5.46 3.23 1.15
N ASP A 288 -6.22 3.30 0.06
CA ASP A 288 -7.12 2.21 -0.29
C ASP A 288 -6.44 1.21 -1.21
N SER A 289 -6.27 -0.02 -0.72
CA SER A 289 -5.73 -1.15 -1.50
C SER A 289 -6.81 -2.14 -1.97
N THR A 290 -8.09 -1.76 -1.90
CA THR A 290 -9.23 -2.57 -2.36
C THR A 290 -10.04 -1.79 -3.39
N MET A 291 -10.49 -2.49 -4.43
CA MET A 291 -11.34 -1.95 -5.47
C MET A 291 -12.73 -2.57 -5.27
N ASP A 292 -13.54 -1.92 -4.45
CA ASP A 292 -14.86 -2.40 -4.00
C ASP A 292 -15.97 -1.36 -4.19
N LEU A 293 -15.66 -0.22 -4.85
CA LEU A 293 -16.58 0.92 -5.03
C LEU A 293 -17.08 1.50 -3.70
N GLU A 294 -16.24 1.46 -2.68
CA GLU A 294 -16.50 2.03 -1.36
C GLU A 294 -15.35 2.96 -0.99
N ASN A 295 -15.64 4.15 -0.49
CA ASN A 295 -14.61 5.12 -0.11
C ASN A 295 -14.06 4.82 1.29
N ASN A 296 -13.31 3.73 1.45
CA ASN A 296 -13.00 3.16 2.77
C ASN A 296 -11.50 3.03 3.09
N PRO A 297 -10.64 4.02 2.78
CA PRO A 297 -9.19 3.89 2.85
C PRO A 297 -8.74 3.40 4.24
N ALA A 298 -7.74 2.52 4.26
CA ALA A 298 -7.23 1.93 5.49
C ALA A 298 -5.86 2.50 5.87
N GLN A 299 -5.55 2.45 7.16
CA GLN A 299 -4.28 2.87 7.73
C GLN A 299 -3.16 2.05 7.11
N ILE A 300 -2.11 2.72 6.65
CA ILE A 300 -0.94 2.07 6.05
C ILE A 300 -0.25 1.22 7.13
N PRO A 301 -0.27 -0.13 7.05
CA PRO A 301 0.30 -0.95 8.10
C PRO A 301 1.83 -0.84 8.13
N ASP A 302 2.43 -1.15 9.26
CA ASP A 302 3.88 -1.39 9.33
C ASP A 302 4.29 -2.64 8.53
N SER A 303 5.59 -2.75 8.23
CA SER A 303 6.21 -3.93 7.62
C SER A 303 7.03 -4.76 8.63
N PHE A 304 6.72 -4.72 9.93
CA PHE A 304 7.30 -5.64 10.92
C PHE A 304 6.52 -6.96 10.91
N THR A 305 6.58 -7.67 9.78
CA THR A 305 5.58 -8.68 9.40
C THR A 305 5.75 -10.05 10.07
N LEU A 306 6.92 -10.34 10.65
CA LEU A 306 7.22 -11.67 11.16
C LEU A 306 6.25 -12.09 12.27
N GLY A 307 5.44 -13.11 11.97
CA GLY A 307 4.42 -13.62 12.87
C GLY A 307 3.04 -12.99 12.72
N ASP A 308 2.87 -11.94 11.90
CA ASP A 308 1.61 -11.19 11.76
C ASP A 308 0.60 -11.79 10.75
N HIS A 309 0.83 -12.98 10.20
CA HIS A 309 -0.17 -13.64 9.35
C HIS A 309 -1.57 -13.83 10.01
N PRO A 310 -2.64 -14.03 9.23
CA PRO A 310 -2.76 -13.60 7.84
C PRO A 310 -2.67 -12.07 7.74
N TYR A 311 -2.34 -11.55 6.56
CA TYR A 311 -2.06 -10.13 6.34
C TYR A 311 -3.23 -9.37 5.69
N GLY A 312 -3.14 -8.05 5.70
CA GLY A 312 -4.26 -7.14 5.42
C GLY A 312 -5.16 -6.95 6.65
N TRP A 313 -5.86 -5.82 6.73
CA TRP A 313 -6.70 -5.50 7.90
C TRP A 313 -7.82 -6.50 8.16
N ASN A 314 -8.42 -7.05 7.11
CA ASN A 314 -9.42 -8.13 7.17
C ASN A 314 -8.81 -9.55 7.07
N GLY A 315 -7.49 -9.66 6.91
CA GLY A 315 -6.77 -10.95 6.83
C GLY A 315 -6.88 -11.68 5.48
N PHE A 316 -7.19 -11.00 4.37
CA PHE A 316 -7.37 -11.66 3.07
C PHE A 316 -6.13 -12.42 2.58
N ALA A 317 -4.93 -11.89 2.84
CA ALA A 317 -3.67 -12.47 2.39
C ALA A 317 -3.22 -13.58 3.35
N SER A 318 -3.63 -14.82 3.06
CA SER A 318 -3.57 -15.94 4.00
C SER A 318 -2.88 -17.21 3.47
N ILE A 319 -2.52 -17.26 2.20
CA ILE A 319 -1.84 -18.41 1.56
C ILE A 319 -0.70 -18.00 0.65
N GLY A 320 0.17 -18.95 0.36
CA GLY A 320 1.34 -18.75 -0.50
C GLY A 320 2.63 -18.66 0.30
N PRO A 321 3.76 -18.34 -0.35
CA PRO A 321 5.03 -18.17 0.33
C PRO A 321 4.94 -17.13 1.46
N PHE A 322 5.76 -17.30 2.49
CA PHE A 322 5.82 -16.42 3.66
C PHE A 322 4.47 -16.21 4.37
N LYS A 323 3.66 -17.28 4.42
CA LYS A 323 2.32 -17.33 5.01
C LYS A 323 1.33 -16.35 4.37
N GLY A 324 1.53 -16.05 3.09
CA GLY A 324 0.71 -15.13 2.32
C GLY A 324 1.21 -13.70 2.25
N LEU A 325 2.40 -13.39 2.77
CA LEU A 325 2.98 -12.06 2.62
C LEU A 325 3.24 -11.72 1.15
N THR A 326 3.68 -12.71 0.35
CA THR A 326 3.81 -12.58 -1.10
C THR A 326 2.48 -12.21 -1.77
N ALA A 327 1.35 -12.73 -1.28
CA ALA A 327 0.02 -12.40 -1.79
C ALA A 327 -0.37 -10.95 -1.48
N LEU A 328 -0.02 -10.46 -0.29
CA LEU A 328 -0.21 -9.05 0.09
C LEU A 328 0.60 -8.13 -0.82
N ASN A 329 1.90 -8.40 -0.97
CA ASN A 329 2.79 -7.60 -1.80
C ASN A 329 2.34 -7.58 -3.26
N ASN A 330 1.90 -8.75 -3.76
CA ASN A 330 1.30 -8.85 -5.08
C ASN A 330 0.07 -7.95 -5.21
N ASN A 331 -0.88 -8.03 -4.27
CA ASN A 331 -2.10 -7.22 -4.34
C ASN A 331 -1.80 -5.72 -4.41
N VAL A 332 -0.83 -5.23 -3.62
CA VAL A 332 -0.51 -3.80 -3.60
C VAL A 332 0.00 -3.30 -4.96
N HIS A 333 0.97 -3.99 -5.56
CA HIS A 333 1.54 -3.59 -6.84
C HIS A 333 0.64 -3.96 -8.03
N ALA A 334 0.09 -5.16 -8.07
CA ALA A 334 -0.66 -5.67 -9.22
C ALA A 334 -2.06 -5.05 -9.37
N GLN A 335 -2.61 -4.48 -8.29
CA GLN A 335 -3.95 -3.90 -8.29
C GLN A 335 -3.93 -2.37 -8.22
N ASN A 336 -3.14 -1.78 -7.32
CA ASN A 336 -3.32 -0.38 -6.96
C ASN A 336 -2.37 0.57 -7.66
N SER A 337 -1.38 0.08 -8.40
CA SER A 337 -0.49 0.96 -9.17
C SER A 337 -0.82 0.97 -10.67
N ASP A 338 -1.75 0.11 -11.11
CA ASP A 338 -2.37 0.15 -12.43
C ASP A 338 -3.76 -0.51 -12.42
N LEU A 339 -4.80 0.30 -12.51
CA LEU A 339 -6.18 -0.18 -12.43
C LEU A 339 -6.69 -0.80 -13.74
N LEU A 340 -5.98 -0.64 -14.86
CA LEU A 340 -6.35 -1.28 -16.13
C LEU A 340 -6.22 -2.80 -16.05
N ALA A 341 -5.44 -3.32 -15.10
CA ALA A 341 -5.28 -4.74 -14.83
C ALA A 341 -6.60 -5.46 -14.51
N GLN A 342 -7.64 -4.72 -14.06
CA GLN A 342 -8.97 -5.26 -13.76
C GLN A 342 -9.98 -5.16 -14.91
N ALA A 343 -9.55 -4.74 -16.11
CA ALA A 343 -10.47 -4.55 -17.23
C ALA A 343 -11.27 -5.82 -17.59
N ASP A 344 -10.68 -7.02 -17.47
CA ASP A 344 -11.38 -8.28 -17.76
C ASP A 344 -12.32 -8.75 -16.63
N GLN A 345 -12.26 -8.12 -15.44
CA GLN A 345 -13.12 -8.40 -14.29
C GLN A 345 -14.17 -7.31 -14.04
N SER A 346 -14.04 -6.16 -14.72
CA SER A 346 -14.83 -4.95 -14.49
C SER A 346 -16.34 -5.14 -14.49
N ASP A 347 -16.88 -5.96 -15.40
CA ASP A 347 -18.33 -6.22 -15.48
C ASP A 347 -18.85 -6.95 -14.24
N GLU A 348 -18.14 -7.97 -13.74
CA GLU A 348 -18.59 -8.79 -12.60
C GLU A 348 -18.33 -8.10 -11.24
N LEU A 349 -17.27 -7.29 -11.15
CA LEU A 349 -16.86 -6.61 -9.93
C LEU A 349 -17.52 -5.24 -9.75
N PHE A 350 -17.70 -4.49 -10.84
CA PHE A 350 -18.09 -3.07 -10.78
C PHE A 350 -19.40 -2.76 -11.52
N ASP A 351 -20.01 -3.74 -12.20
CA ASP A 351 -21.14 -3.53 -13.10
C ASP A 351 -20.83 -2.48 -14.20
N VAL A 352 -19.56 -2.37 -14.60
CA VAL A 352 -19.08 -1.49 -15.67
C VAL A 352 -18.51 -2.33 -16.80
N GLU A 353 -19.10 -2.22 -17.99
CA GLU A 353 -18.65 -2.93 -19.19
C GLU A 353 -17.19 -2.56 -19.55
N LYS A 354 -16.42 -3.56 -19.99
CA LYS A 354 -14.96 -3.47 -20.18
C LYS A 354 -14.49 -2.29 -21.02
N GLU A 355 -15.09 -2.02 -22.18
CA GLU A 355 -14.69 -0.89 -23.01
C GLU A 355 -14.93 0.43 -22.29
N ARG A 356 -16.08 0.55 -21.60
CA ARG A 356 -16.36 1.72 -20.77
C ARG A 356 -15.35 1.85 -19.64
N TYR A 357 -15.03 0.77 -18.94
CA TYR A 357 -14.04 0.76 -17.86
C TYR A 357 -12.68 1.31 -18.30
N ILE A 358 -12.14 0.78 -19.41
CA ILE A 358 -10.87 1.26 -19.98
C ILE A 358 -11.03 2.73 -20.43
N GLY A 359 -12.14 3.05 -21.09
CA GLY A 359 -12.41 4.39 -21.58
C GLY A 359 -12.48 5.44 -20.48
N LEU A 360 -13.06 5.12 -19.32
CA LEU A 360 -13.12 5.99 -18.14
C LEU A 360 -11.72 6.32 -17.62
N ILE A 361 -10.88 5.30 -17.43
CA ILE A 361 -9.52 5.46 -16.90
C ILE A 361 -8.65 6.28 -17.86
N LEU A 362 -8.84 6.12 -19.17
CA LEU A 362 -8.04 6.81 -20.18
C LEU A 362 -8.61 8.17 -20.61
N GLN A 363 -9.84 8.52 -20.21
CA GLN A 363 -10.59 9.64 -20.79
C GLN A 363 -9.86 10.99 -20.67
N ASN A 364 -9.23 11.23 -19.52
CA ASN A 364 -8.58 12.51 -19.24
C ASN A 364 -7.05 12.40 -19.07
N ALA A 365 -6.45 11.26 -19.45
CA ALA A 365 -5.01 11.04 -19.32
C ALA A 365 -4.20 12.22 -19.89
N PRO A 366 -3.20 12.78 -19.18
CA PRO A 366 -2.47 13.97 -19.64
C PRO A 366 -1.63 13.69 -20.88
N ASN A 367 -1.11 12.46 -21.03
CA ASN A 367 -0.37 12.09 -22.22
C ASN A 367 -1.34 11.72 -23.35
N LEU A 368 -1.30 12.51 -24.43
CA LEU A 368 -2.17 12.34 -25.60
C LEU A 368 -2.02 10.98 -26.30
N ASN A 369 -0.91 10.27 -26.11
CA ASN A 369 -0.76 8.92 -26.65
C ASN A 369 -1.72 7.92 -25.96
N TYR A 370 -2.01 8.14 -24.69
CA TYR A 370 -2.81 7.27 -23.82
C TYR A 370 -4.26 7.75 -23.69
N ARG A 371 -4.52 9.04 -23.95
CA ARG A 371 -5.84 9.64 -23.82
C ARG A 371 -6.84 9.02 -24.79
N TYR A 372 -7.95 8.53 -24.27
CA TYR A 372 -9.09 8.11 -25.06
C TYR A 372 -10.12 9.25 -25.17
N ASP A 373 -10.59 9.53 -26.38
CA ASP A 373 -11.75 10.39 -26.58
C ASP A 373 -12.72 9.80 -27.62
N ASN A 374 -13.99 10.19 -27.52
CA ASN A 374 -15.08 9.67 -28.34
C ASN A 374 -15.05 10.14 -29.81
N SER A 375 -14.04 10.91 -30.22
CA SER A 375 -13.76 11.24 -31.62
C SER A 375 -12.86 10.21 -32.30
N LEU A 376 -12.18 9.35 -31.54
CA LEU A 376 -11.43 8.22 -32.08
C LEU A 376 -12.37 7.19 -32.71
N GLU A 377 -11.93 6.59 -33.82
CA GLU A 377 -12.67 5.52 -34.50
C GLU A 377 -12.42 4.14 -33.89
N GLU A 378 -11.37 3.98 -33.08
CA GLU A 378 -11.00 2.73 -32.41
C GLU A 378 -11.63 2.61 -31.01
N LYS A 379 -11.74 1.38 -30.49
CA LYS A 379 -12.26 1.14 -29.14
C LYS A 379 -11.22 1.52 -28.08
N PRO A 380 -11.63 1.78 -26.82
CA PRO A 380 -10.70 1.96 -25.71
C PRO A 380 -9.68 0.83 -25.58
N SER A 381 -10.09 -0.43 -25.71
CA SER A 381 -9.18 -1.57 -25.64
C SER A 381 -8.22 -1.67 -26.84
N ASP A 382 -8.61 -1.18 -28.01
CA ASP A 382 -7.74 -1.12 -29.21
C ASP A 382 -6.65 -0.04 -29.03
N LEU A 383 -7.03 1.14 -28.51
CA LEU A 383 -6.09 2.19 -28.12
C LEU A 383 -5.09 1.65 -27.09
N LEU A 384 -5.59 1.02 -26.02
CA LEU A 384 -4.75 0.46 -24.97
C LEU A 384 -3.78 -0.57 -25.54
N ALA A 385 -4.25 -1.54 -26.32
CA ALA A 385 -3.39 -2.55 -26.94
C ALA A 385 -2.32 -1.94 -27.86
N ARG A 386 -2.52 -0.74 -28.41
CA ARG A 386 -1.51 -0.06 -29.22
C ARG A 386 -0.38 0.56 -28.38
N VAL A 387 -0.70 1.10 -27.20
CA VAL A 387 0.27 1.80 -26.34
C VAL A 387 0.87 0.91 -25.25
N ASP A 388 0.15 -0.12 -24.84
CA ASP A 388 0.56 -1.06 -23.81
C ASP A 388 1.75 -1.93 -24.29
N HIS A 389 2.83 -1.89 -23.52
CA HIS A 389 4.00 -2.74 -23.76
C HIS A 389 3.76 -4.16 -23.20
N ASN A 390 2.93 -4.32 -22.17
CA ASN A 390 2.54 -5.61 -21.65
C ASN A 390 1.54 -6.27 -22.61
N ARG A 391 1.98 -7.37 -23.25
CA ARG A 391 1.13 -8.13 -24.19
C ARG A 391 0.30 -9.21 -23.50
N THR A 392 0.49 -9.39 -22.19
CA THR A 392 -0.12 -10.48 -21.44
C THR A 392 -1.27 -10.00 -20.56
N VAL A 393 -1.17 -8.88 -19.87
CA VAL A 393 -2.24 -8.32 -19.02
C VAL A 393 -2.50 -6.89 -19.50
N TYR A 394 -3.74 -6.41 -19.41
CA TYR A 394 -4.00 -4.99 -19.68
C TYR A 394 -3.34 -4.12 -18.60
N GLY A 395 -2.67 -3.06 -19.03
CA GLY A 395 -2.00 -2.13 -18.13
C GLY A 395 -0.48 -2.22 -18.25
N PHE A 396 0.17 -1.17 -17.76
CA PHE A 396 1.57 -0.85 -17.91
C PHE A 396 2.48 -1.44 -16.83
N ASN A 397 1.93 -2.04 -15.77
CA ASN A 397 2.79 -2.74 -14.83
C ASN A 397 3.38 -4.01 -15.46
N ASP A 398 4.58 -4.38 -15.01
CA ASP A 398 5.19 -5.67 -15.29
C ASP A 398 4.43 -6.81 -14.59
N MET A 399 3.51 -7.42 -15.34
CA MET A 399 2.55 -8.39 -14.83
C MET A 399 2.42 -9.60 -15.74
N ILE A 400 2.09 -10.74 -15.12
CA ILE A 400 1.75 -12.00 -15.76
C ILE A 400 0.32 -12.45 -15.42
N ARG A 401 -0.28 -13.22 -16.33
CA ARG A 401 -1.55 -13.93 -16.06
C ARG A 401 -1.28 -15.18 -15.23
N PRO A 402 -1.84 -15.34 -14.01
CA PRO A 402 -1.85 -16.64 -13.33
C PRO A 402 -2.73 -17.65 -14.09
N PRO A 403 -2.60 -18.97 -13.83
CA PRO A 403 -3.44 -20.00 -14.45
C PRO A 403 -4.96 -19.84 -14.21
N THR A 404 -5.35 -19.04 -13.22
CA THR A 404 -6.75 -18.76 -12.89
C THR A 404 -7.35 -17.60 -13.69
N TYR A 405 -6.52 -16.76 -14.33
CA TYR A 405 -6.95 -15.55 -15.04
C TYR A 405 -8.09 -15.83 -16.06
N PRO A 406 -9.12 -14.96 -16.16
CA PRO A 406 -9.32 -13.71 -15.42
C PRO A 406 -9.92 -13.90 -14.03
N ASN A 407 -10.19 -15.14 -13.61
CA ASN A 407 -10.72 -15.41 -12.28
C ASN A 407 -9.67 -15.16 -11.20
N ILE A 408 -10.16 -14.85 -10.01
CA ILE A 408 -9.32 -14.60 -8.85
C ILE A 408 -9.11 -15.87 -8.02
N SER A 409 -8.15 -15.82 -7.10
CA SER A 409 -7.92 -16.89 -6.13
C SER A 409 -7.56 -16.31 -4.76
N LEU A 410 -7.52 -17.15 -3.72
CA LEU A 410 -7.05 -16.73 -2.40
C LEU A 410 -5.59 -16.22 -2.40
N PHE A 411 -4.79 -16.53 -3.43
CA PHE A 411 -3.42 -16.04 -3.59
C PHE A 411 -3.35 -14.79 -4.47
N THR A 412 -4.20 -14.71 -5.50
CA THR A 412 -4.27 -13.62 -6.48
C THR A 412 -5.66 -13.00 -6.44
N PRO A 413 -5.99 -12.26 -5.36
CA PRO A 413 -7.35 -11.73 -5.17
C PRO A 413 -7.69 -10.63 -6.19
N ASN A 414 -6.68 -10.05 -6.82
CA ASN A 414 -6.76 -9.07 -7.91
C ASN A 414 -6.68 -9.72 -9.31
N GLY A 415 -6.55 -11.05 -9.41
CA GLY A 415 -6.53 -11.79 -10.68
C GLY A 415 -5.22 -11.76 -11.48
N THR A 416 -4.25 -10.90 -11.15
CA THR A 416 -2.97 -10.74 -11.87
C THR A 416 -1.78 -10.91 -10.91
N VAL A 417 -0.59 -11.14 -11.44
CA VAL A 417 0.64 -11.24 -10.62
C VAL A 417 1.76 -10.38 -11.17
N ILE A 418 2.45 -9.66 -10.30
CA ILE A 418 3.63 -8.85 -10.63
C ILE A 418 4.84 -9.74 -10.87
N GLY A 419 5.62 -9.40 -11.88
CA GLY A 419 6.92 -10.01 -12.14
C GLY A 419 7.50 -9.58 -13.48
N SER A 420 8.80 -9.28 -13.46
CA SER A 420 9.52 -8.66 -14.57
C SER A 420 10.11 -9.71 -15.53
N GLU A 421 10.22 -9.38 -16.82
CA GLU A 421 10.90 -10.25 -17.79
C GLU A 421 12.37 -10.52 -17.38
N GLY A 422 12.80 -11.78 -17.49
CA GLY A 422 14.14 -12.20 -17.09
C GLY A 422 14.23 -12.81 -15.68
N HIS A 423 13.20 -12.65 -14.86
CA HIS A 423 13.09 -13.26 -13.52
C HIS A 423 12.28 -14.56 -13.54
N MET A 424 12.31 -15.29 -12.42
CA MET A 424 11.40 -16.39 -12.15
C MET A 424 10.10 -15.89 -11.50
N VAL A 425 9.01 -16.63 -11.69
CA VAL A 425 7.72 -16.27 -11.08
C VAL A 425 7.82 -16.13 -9.56
N LEU A 426 7.33 -15.01 -9.04
CA LEU A 426 7.38 -14.59 -7.63
C LEU A 426 8.77 -14.36 -7.04
N GLU A 427 9.86 -14.41 -7.81
CA GLU A 427 11.22 -14.20 -7.29
C GLU A 427 11.34 -12.85 -6.56
N GLU A 428 11.00 -11.76 -7.25
CA GLU A 428 11.05 -10.39 -6.72
C GLU A 428 10.12 -10.22 -5.50
N LEU A 429 8.86 -10.67 -5.60
CA LEU A 429 7.89 -10.57 -4.50
C LEU A 429 8.27 -11.40 -3.27
N ASN A 430 8.92 -12.55 -3.48
CA ASN A 430 9.42 -13.39 -2.40
C ASN A 430 10.65 -12.76 -1.73
N ALA A 431 11.52 -12.10 -2.48
CA ALA A 431 12.65 -11.35 -1.92
C ALA A 431 12.15 -10.22 -1.02
N ILE A 432 11.18 -9.41 -1.49
CA ILE A 432 10.53 -8.36 -0.69
C ILE A 432 9.92 -8.95 0.59
N SER A 433 9.21 -10.07 0.49
CA SER A 433 8.60 -10.75 1.65
C SER A 433 9.64 -11.25 2.66
N ALA A 434 10.78 -11.74 2.18
CA ALA A 434 11.90 -12.15 3.05
C ALA A 434 12.48 -10.95 3.80
N TYR A 435 12.69 -9.83 3.11
CA TYR A 435 13.16 -8.59 3.73
C TYR A 435 12.19 -8.07 4.80
N GLN A 436 10.90 -7.98 4.50
CA GLN A 436 9.90 -7.55 5.48
C GLN A 436 9.88 -8.43 6.74
N ASN A 437 9.98 -9.76 6.59
CA ASN A 437 10.08 -10.65 7.75
C ASN A 437 11.39 -10.48 8.54
N ALA A 438 12.47 -10.04 7.90
CA ALA A 438 13.74 -9.79 8.56
C ALA A 438 13.73 -8.50 9.40
N LEU A 439 12.85 -7.54 9.08
CA LEU A 439 12.78 -6.25 9.75
C LEU A 439 12.44 -6.36 11.25
N LYS A 440 13.19 -5.60 12.05
CA LYS A 440 12.98 -5.45 13.49
C LYS A 440 12.73 -3.98 13.82
N PRO A 441 11.74 -3.64 14.67
CA PRO A 441 11.56 -2.27 15.14
C PRO A 441 12.80 -1.78 15.90
N PRO A 442 13.18 -0.49 15.80
CA PRO A 442 14.24 0.06 16.64
C PRO A 442 13.94 -0.10 18.14
N SER A 443 14.86 -0.71 18.90
CA SER A 443 14.77 -0.90 20.35
C SER A 443 16.10 -0.61 21.04
N ASP A 444 16.05 0.14 22.14
CA ASP A 444 17.25 0.57 22.90
C ASP A 444 17.69 -0.44 23.97
N LEU A 445 16.79 -1.33 24.39
CA LEU A 445 17.01 -2.25 25.51
C LEU A 445 16.77 -3.70 25.08
N PRO A 446 17.61 -4.65 25.53
CA PRO A 446 17.46 -6.05 25.19
C PRO A 446 16.37 -6.77 26.01
N THR A 447 15.92 -6.19 27.13
CA THR A 447 14.96 -6.81 28.06
C THR A 447 13.92 -5.79 28.53
N TYR A 448 12.82 -6.29 29.12
CA TYR A 448 11.82 -5.44 29.75
C TYR A 448 12.34 -4.80 31.05
N THR A 449 11.96 -3.54 31.26
CA THR A 449 12.08 -2.85 32.55
C THR A 449 11.06 -3.40 33.55
N VAL A 450 11.21 -3.04 34.84
CA VAL A 450 10.26 -3.44 35.88
C VAL A 450 8.84 -2.97 35.56
N THR A 451 8.69 -1.74 35.06
CA THR A 451 7.38 -1.18 34.70
C THR A 451 6.76 -1.92 33.51
N GLU A 452 7.54 -2.20 32.46
CA GLU A 452 7.07 -2.97 31.29
C GLU A 452 6.69 -4.41 31.68
N ALA A 453 7.45 -5.06 32.56
CA ALA A 453 7.13 -6.38 33.08
C ALA A 453 5.81 -6.38 33.89
N SER A 454 5.59 -5.38 34.74
CA SER A 454 4.29 -5.20 35.42
C SER A 454 3.16 -4.91 34.42
N GLY A 455 3.44 -4.16 33.35
CA GLY A 455 2.49 -3.91 32.26
C GLY A 455 2.06 -5.18 31.54
N ARG A 456 2.99 -6.13 31.35
CA ARG A 456 2.70 -7.45 30.81
C ARG A 456 1.76 -8.26 31.71
N GLU A 457 1.90 -8.17 33.04
CA GLU A 457 0.95 -8.79 33.97
C GLU A 457 -0.45 -8.15 33.88
N VAL A 458 -0.50 -6.81 33.73
CA VAL A 458 -1.76 -6.08 33.50
C VAL A 458 -2.41 -6.54 32.19
N PHE A 459 -1.63 -6.69 31.12
CA PHE A 459 -2.08 -7.17 29.82
C PHE A 459 -2.77 -8.54 29.92
N ASP A 460 -2.15 -9.48 30.64
CA ASP A 460 -2.71 -10.82 30.85
C ASP A 460 -3.99 -10.76 31.70
N ARG A 461 -3.97 -9.99 32.80
CA ARG A 461 -5.13 -9.85 33.69
C ARG A 461 -6.31 -9.10 33.05
N ALA A 462 -6.03 -8.16 32.14
CA ALA A 462 -7.02 -7.47 31.32
C ALA A 462 -7.62 -8.36 30.22
N GLY A 463 -7.10 -9.58 30.03
CA GLY A 463 -7.58 -10.53 29.05
C GLY A 463 -7.11 -10.25 27.62
N CYS A 464 -6.22 -9.28 27.40
CA CYS A 464 -5.71 -8.94 26.07
C CYS A 464 -5.08 -10.16 25.38
N ILE A 465 -4.45 -11.04 26.17
CA ILE A 465 -3.82 -12.28 25.72
C ILE A 465 -4.79 -13.28 25.06
N SER A 466 -6.11 -13.16 25.21
CA SER A 466 -7.06 -14.06 24.53
C SER A 466 -7.05 -13.89 23.00
N CYS A 467 -6.72 -12.67 22.54
CA CYS A 467 -6.59 -12.34 21.12
C CYS A 467 -5.13 -12.06 20.77
N HIS A 468 -4.43 -11.27 21.58
CA HIS A 468 -3.04 -10.88 21.36
C HIS A 468 -2.07 -11.85 22.07
N ALA A 469 -2.01 -13.08 21.55
CA ALA A 469 -1.27 -14.20 22.12
C ALA A 469 0.08 -14.48 21.42
N GLY A 470 0.92 -15.30 22.06
CA GLY A 470 2.20 -15.75 21.49
C GLY A 470 3.24 -14.65 21.33
N THR A 471 4.37 -15.01 20.72
CA THR A 471 5.55 -14.15 20.63
C THR A 471 5.30 -12.82 19.90
N ALA A 472 4.51 -12.83 18.82
CA ALA A 472 4.15 -11.63 18.06
C ALA A 472 2.91 -10.90 18.63
N ARG A 473 2.33 -11.39 19.73
CA ARG A 473 1.11 -10.84 20.34
C ARG A 473 -0.07 -10.75 19.36
N THR A 474 -0.28 -11.84 18.64
CA THR A 474 -1.42 -12.10 17.76
C THR A 474 -1.71 -13.61 17.78
N ASN A 475 -2.98 -13.98 17.94
CA ASN A 475 -3.42 -15.37 17.78
C ASN A 475 -3.65 -15.77 16.31
N ASN A 476 -3.36 -14.87 15.38
CA ASN A 476 -3.46 -15.05 13.93
C ASN A 476 -4.88 -15.39 13.45
N ARG A 477 -5.91 -14.95 14.18
CA ARG A 477 -7.32 -15.12 13.82
C ARG A 477 -7.94 -13.83 13.28
N VAL A 478 -8.99 -13.99 12.52
CA VAL A 478 -9.95 -12.95 12.16
C VAL A 478 -11.14 -13.02 13.12
N ILE A 479 -11.42 -11.88 13.74
CA ILE A 479 -12.54 -11.69 14.67
C ILE A 479 -13.71 -11.09 13.89
N PRO A 480 -14.90 -11.71 13.93
CA PRO A 480 -16.11 -11.16 13.34
C PRO A 480 -16.36 -9.70 13.74
N ASN A 481 -16.79 -8.86 12.79
CA ASN A 481 -16.94 -7.44 13.10
C ASN A 481 -18.13 -7.13 14.03
N ASP A 482 -19.10 -8.02 14.18
CA ASP A 482 -20.14 -7.92 15.21
C ASP A 482 -19.58 -8.03 16.64
N VAL A 483 -18.41 -8.64 16.81
CA VAL A 483 -17.66 -8.71 18.07
C VAL A 483 -16.70 -7.53 18.21
N VAL A 484 -15.93 -7.21 17.16
CA VAL A 484 -14.96 -6.09 17.19
C VAL A 484 -15.67 -4.74 17.32
N GLY A 485 -16.79 -4.58 16.60
CA GLY A 485 -17.60 -3.37 16.56
C GLY A 485 -16.88 -2.17 15.94
N ALA A 486 -15.91 -2.42 15.04
CA ALA A 486 -15.22 -1.37 14.29
C ALA A 486 -16.05 -0.96 13.07
N GLU A 487 -15.65 0.13 12.41
CA GLU A 487 -16.28 0.57 11.16
C GLU A 487 -16.35 -0.61 10.16
N PRO A 488 -17.52 -0.95 9.59
CA PRO A 488 -17.72 -2.23 8.90
C PRO A 488 -17.33 -2.28 7.42
N SER A 489 -17.08 -1.17 6.75
CA SER A 489 -16.87 -1.12 5.29
C SER A 489 -15.67 -1.98 4.87
N ARG A 490 -14.50 -1.74 5.48
CA ARG A 490 -13.26 -2.47 5.16
C ARG A 490 -13.34 -3.98 5.45
N ALA A 491 -14.13 -4.40 6.43
CA ALA A 491 -14.36 -5.81 6.71
C ALA A 491 -15.03 -6.55 5.54
N LYS A 492 -15.74 -5.81 4.66
CA LYS A 492 -16.53 -6.34 3.54
C LYS A 492 -15.84 -6.19 2.18
N ALA A 493 -14.66 -5.62 2.12
CA ALA A 493 -14.01 -5.18 0.87
C ALA A 493 -13.74 -6.28 -0.18
N PHE A 494 -13.81 -7.56 0.19
CA PHE A 494 -13.63 -8.70 -0.74
C PHE A 494 -14.92 -9.49 -1.00
N LYS A 495 -16.08 -8.95 -0.62
CA LYS A 495 -17.37 -9.63 -0.77
C LYS A 495 -17.68 -9.95 -2.23
N ASP A 496 -17.46 -9.01 -3.14
CA ASP A 496 -17.74 -9.19 -4.57
C ASP A 496 -16.70 -10.08 -5.26
N SER A 497 -15.47 -10.08 -4.77
CA SER A 497 -14.39 -10.98 -5.21
C SER A 497 -14.83 -12.46 -5.16
N VAL A 498 -15.72 -12.83 -4.23
CA VAL A 498 -16.27 -14.20 -4.11
C VAL A 498 -16.94 -14.69 -5.41
N LYS A 499 -17.54 -13.80 -6.21
CA LYS A 499 -18.18 -14.16 -7.50
C LYS A 499 -17.21 -14.82 -8.47
N LEU A 500 -15.95 -14.37 -8.45
CA LEU A 500 -14.87 -14.82 -9.33
C LEU A 500 -13.94 -15.84 -8.69
N LEU A 501 -14.16 -16.25 -7.44
CA LEU A 501 -13.20 -17.07 -6.70
C LEU A 501 -13.06 -18.49 -7.29
N LYS A 502 -11.82 -18.86 -7.62
CA LYS A 502 -11.43 -20.22 -8.02
C LYS A 502 -10.39 -20.81 -7.08
N GLU A 503 -10.18 -22.12 -7.22
CA GLU A 503 -9.11 -22.84 -6.54
C GLU A 503 -7.74 -22.25 -6.92
N PRO A 504 -6.82 -22.03 -5.96
CA PRO A 504 -5.55 -21.36 -6.24
C PRO A 504 -4.57 -22.29 -6.95
N TRP A 505 -4.55 -22.18 -8.28
CA TRP A 505 -3.53 -22.79 -9.15
C TRP A 505 -2.53 -21.73 -9.58
N PHE A 506 -1.25 -22.09 -9.57
CA PHE A 506 -0.15 -21.19 -9.91
C PHE A 506 0.95 -21.90 -10.71
N TYR A 507 1.99 -21.19 -11.11
CA TYR A 507 3.17 -21.76 -11.76
C TYR A 507 4.20 -22.24 -10.71
N PRO A 508 4.97 -23.31 -11.00
CA PRO A 508 6.17 -23.63 -10.22
C PRO A 508 7.12 -22.43 -10.11
N LEU A 509 7.79 -22.25 -8.97
CA LEU A 509 8.67 -21.09 -8.74
C LEU A 509 9.96 -21.11 -9.58
N ASP A 510 10.22 -22.18 -10.33
CA ASP A 510 11.31 -22.28 -11.32
C ASP A 510 10.84 -21.96 -12.76
N THR A 511 9.64 -21.40 -12.91
CA THR A 511 9.10 -20.95 -14.21
C THR A 511 9.64 -19.55 -14.53
N PRO A 512 10.26 -19.34 -15.71
CA PRO A 512 10.76 -18.03 -16.10
C PRO A 512 9.62 -17.10 -16.57
N ILE A 513 9.89 -15.80 -16.57
CA ILE A 513 9.09 -14.75 -17.21
C ILE A 513 9.84 -14.28 -18.47
N PRO A 514 9.23 -14.25 -19.67
CA PRO A 514 7.84 -14.58 -19.98
C PRO A 514 7.45 -16.04 -19.77
N ILE A 515 6.19 -16.28 -19.42
CA ILE A 515 5.65 -17.61 -19.13
C ILE A 515 5.67 -18.48 -20.41
N PRO A 516 6.31 -19.67 -20.39
CA PRO A 516 6.27 -20.61 -21.51
C PRO A 516 4.84 -21.10 -21.80
N GLU A 517 4.49 -21.31 -23.07
CA GLU A 517 3.15 -21.79 -23.48
C GLU A 517 2.78 -23.15 -22.85
N ASP A 518 3.78 -24.00 -22.58
CA ASP A 518 3.62 -25.33 -21.97
C ASP A 518 3.92 -25.35 -20.47
N ALA A 519 3.95 -24.18 -19.81
CA ALA A 519 4.21 -24.04 -18.39
C ALA A 519 3.27 -24.94 -17.56
N LYS A 520 3.86 -25.69 -16.63
CA LYS A 520 3.10 -26.54 -15.72
C LYS A 520 2.37 -25.68 -14.70
N ARG A 521 1.29 -26.23 -14.15
CA ARG A 521 0.60 -25.65 -13.00
C ARG A 521 0.76 -26.51 -11.75
N VAL A 522 0.92 -25.84 -10.63
CA VAL A 522 0.94 -26.41 -9.28
C VAL A 522 -0.22 -25.83 -8.49
N LYS A 523 -0.72 -26.60 -7.54
CA LYS A 523 -1.77 -26.14 -6.63
C LYS A 523 -1.11 -25.52 -5.40
N ILE A 524 -1.54 -24.32 -5.03
CA ILE A 524 -1.09 -23.71 -3.76
C ILE A 524 -1.76 -24.48 -2.62
N PRO A 525 -1.01 -24.95 -1.60
CA PRO A 525 -1.58 -25.69 -0.50
C PRO A 525 -2.62 -24.86 0.28
N THR A 526 -3.82 -25.41 0.49
CA THR A 526 -4.89 -24.80 1.29
C THR A 526 -5.40 -25.68 2.42
N ASN A 527 -4.85 -26.88 2.59
CA ASN A 527 -5.32 -27.88 3.57
C ASN A 527 -5.16 -27.42 5.04
N HIS A 528 -4.33 -26.42 5.28
CA HIS A 528 -4.07 -25.87 6.61
C HIS A 528 -5.07 -24.76 7.01
N LEU A 529 -5.92 -24.31 6.08
CA LEU A 529 -6.85 -23.21 6.32
C LEU A 529 -8.07 -23.64 7.14
N ASP A 530 -8.45 -22.79 8.10
CA ASP A 530 -9.78 -22.80 8.70
C ASP A 530 -10.74 -22.08 7.74
N MET A 531 -11.63 -22.83 7.09
CA MET A 531 -12.52 -22.27 6.07
C MET A 531 -13.54 -21.29 6.63
N ASP A 532 -13.85 -21.32 7.93
CA ASP A 532 -14.73 -20.31 8.52
C ASP A 532 -13.98 -18.98 8.72
N GLN A 533 -12.67 -19.02 8.95
CA GLN A 533 -11.82 -17.81 8.92
C GLN A 533 -11.72 -17.25 7.50
N VAL A 534 -11.56 -18.10 6.48
CA VAL A 534 -11.54 -17.66 5.07
C VAL A 534 -12.87 -16.99 4.67
N LYS A 535 -14.02 -17.52 5.11
CA LYS A 535 -15.30 -16.86 4.84
C LYS A 535 -15.41 -15.50 5.52
N LEU A 536 -14.83 -15.32 6.71
CA LEU A 536 -14.81 -14.02 7.39
C LEU A 536 -13.92 -13.03 6.65
N THR A 537 -12.75 -13.44 6.15
CA THR A 537 -11.84 -12.53 5.44
C THR A 537 -12.44 -12.03 4.12
N LEU A 538 -13.26 -12.86 3.47
CA LEU A 538 -13.94 -12.54 2.22
C LEU A 538 -15.37 -11.99 2.39
N ALA A 539 -15.84 -11.81 3.64
CA ALA A 539 -17.25 -11.50 3.93
C ALA A 539 -18.26 -12.41 3.19
N GLN A 540 -17.90 -13.69 3.00
CA GLN A 540 -18.70 -14.66 2.25
C GLN A 540 -19.92 -15.09 3.08
N GLY A 541 -21.06 -14.45 2.82
CA GLY A 541 -22.32 -14.71 3.52
C GLY A 541 -22.34 -14.24 4.98
N ASN A 542 -21.51 -13.25 5.33
CA ASN A 542 -21.40 -12.65 6.66
C ASN A 542 -20.94 -11.18 6.56
N GLU A 543 -20.80 -10.49 7.70
CA GLU A 543 -20.42 -9.07 7.76
C GLU A 543 -18.91 -8.80 7.71
N GLY A 544 -18.11 -9.83 7.46
CA GLY A 544 -16.67 -9.76 7.49
C GLY A 544 -16.07 -9.77 8.90
N GLY A 545 -14.77 -9.53 8.98
CA GLY A 545 -14.07 -9.40 10.24
C GLY A 545 -12.71 -8.74 10.11
N TYR A 546 -12.08 -8.49 11.25
CA TYR A 546 -10.74 -7.91 11.32
C TYR A 546 -9.76 -8.91 11.89
N LYS A 547 -8.61 -9.00 11.23
CA LYS A 547 -7.46 -9.78 11.70
C LYS A 547 -6.92 -9.15 13.00
N VAL A 548 -6.66 -9.98 14.02
CA VAL A 548 -5.95 -9.54 15.22
C VAL A 548 -4.51 -9.19 14.85
N LYS A 549 -4.19 -7.91 14.75
CA LYS A 549 -2.84 -7.43 14.41
C LYS A 549 -1.81 -7.81 15.48
N SER A 550 -0.59 -8.08 15.03
CA SER A 550 0.62 -8.09 15.84
C SER A 550 0.75 -6.77 16.59
N LEU A 551 1.30 -6.84 17.80
CA LEU A 551 1.58 -5.64 18.61
C LEU A 551 3.06 -5.24 18.58
N VAL A 552 3.87 -5.91 17.75
CA VAL A 552 5.28 -5.57 17.53
C VAL A 552 5.35 -4.22 16.81
N GLY A 553 6.17 -3.29 17.32
CA GLY A 553 6.41 -2.01 16.66
C GLY A 553 5.35 -0.92 16.84
N LEU A 554 4.38 -1.09 17.75
CA LEU A 554 3.30 -0.10 18.02
C LEU A 554 3.79 1.33 18.30
N LYS A 555 5.02 1.48 18.79
CA LYS A 555 5.66 2.78 19.01
C LYS A 555 5.77 3.61 17.73
N PHE A 556 5.87 2.96 16.58
CA PHE A 556 6.14 3.59 15.28
C PHE A 556 4.94 3.64 14.34
N SER A 557 3.78 3.11 14.75
CA SER A 557 2.58 3.02 13.92
C SER A 557 1.33 3.78 14.41
N PRO A 558 1.40 4.82 15.29
CA PRO A 558 0.21 5.63 15.50
C PRO A 558 -0.12 6.43 14.21
N PRO A 559 -1.40 6.68 13.90
CA PRO A 559 -2.59 6.35 14.69
C PRO A 559 -3.03 4.88 14.55
N TYR A 560 -3.87 4.42 15.48
CA TYR A 560 -4.22 3.00 15.59
C TYR A 560 -5.61 2.66 15.03
N LEU A 561 -5.84 1.35 14.86
CA LEU A 561 -6.96 0.69 14.16
C LEU A 561 -6.91 0.83 12.63
N HIS A 562 -7.77 0.05 11.97
CA HIS A 562 -7.77 -0.12 10.52
C HIS A 562 -8.04 1.16 9.74
N ASP A 563 -8.76 2.11 10.31
CA ASP A 563 -9.13 3.40 9.71
C ASP A 563 -8.25 4.55 10.20
N GLY A 564 -7.23 4.25 11.02
CA GLY A 564 -6.36 5.26 11.63
C GLY A 564 -7.11 6.25 12.53
N GLY A 565 -8.33 5.95 12.94
CA GLY A 565 -9.20 6.89 13.65
C GLY A 565 -8.76 7.16 15.09
N VAL A 566 -7.88 6.34 15.65
CA VAL A 566 -7.41 6.52 17.04
C VAL A 566 -6.13 7.34 17.07
N ALA A 567 -6.34 8.65 17.06
CA ALA A 567 -5.28 9.63 17.07
C ALA A 567 -5.46 10.61 18.25
N VAL A 568 -4.45 10.70 19.12
CA VAL A 568 -4.40 11.71 20.18
C VAL A 568 -3.02 12.33 20.20
N GLY A 569 -2.95 13.67 20.18
CA GLY A 569 -1.70 14.40 20.27
C GLY A 569 -1.13 14.43 21.70
N LYS A 570 -0.11 15.26 21.93
CA LYS A 570 0.48 15.44 23.27
C LYS A 570 -0.50 16.06 24.27
N ASP A 571 -1.43 16.90 23.79
CA ASP A 571 -2.49 17.49 24.60
C ASP A 571 -3.81 16.72 24.44
N LYS A 572 -4.08 15.84 25.41
CA LYS A 572 -5.29 15.00 25.48
C LYS A 572 -6.61 15.77 25.63
N MET A 573 -6.58 17.07 25.88
CA MET A 573 -7.79 17.88 26.04
C MET A 573 -8.25 18.52 24.73
N THR A 574 -7.31 18.80 23.81
CA THR A 574 -7.60 19.60 22.61
C THR A 574 -7.18 18.93 21.30
N GLN A 575 -6.29 17.94 21.35
CA GLN A 575 -5.74 17.24 20.18
C GLN A 575 -6.35 15.83 20.11
N LEU A 576 -7.65 15.78 19.81
CA LEU A 576 -8.46 14.56 19.82
C LEU A 576 -8.92 14.19 18.41
N GLY A 577 -8.78 12.92 18.06
CA GLY A 577 -9.15 12.40 16.74
C GLY A 577 -8.27 12.93 15.61
N ILE A 578 -8.54 12.47 14.40
CA ILE A 578 -7.90 12.95 13.17
C ILE A 578 -8.07 14.48 13.02
N PRO A 579 -9.25 15.10 13.29
CA PRO A 579 -9.43 16.56 13.16
C PRO A 579 -8.63 17.37 14.18
N GLY A 580 -8.32 16.80 15.35
CA GLY A 580 -7.49 17.41 16.38
C GLY A 580 -5.99 17.23 16.16
N THR A 581 -5.59 16.30 15.28
CA THR A 581 -4.20 15.87 15.09
C THR A 581 -3.74 16.09 13.65
N LEU A 582 -3.82 15.05 12.80
CA LEU A 582 -3.25 15.02 11.45
C LEU A 582 -3.76 16.15 10.56
N GLU A 583 -5.05 16.51 10.64
CA GLU A 583 -5.61 17.63 9.85
C GLU A 583 -5.07 19.00 10.28
N LYS A 584 -4.48 19.10 11.48
CA LYS A 584 -3.80 20.30 11.99
C LYS A 584 -2.28 20.23 11.84
N GLY A 585 -1.75 19.21 11.16
CA GLY A 585 -0.30 18.97 11.08
C GLY A 585 0.32 18.58 12.43
N ILE A 586 -0.48 18.10 13.37
CA ILE A 586 -0.03 17.63 14.69
C ILE A 586 0.08 16.10 14.63
N LYS A 587 1.26 15.58 14.92
CA LYS A 587 1.49 14.13 14.97
C LYS A 587 0.72 13.50 16.14
N PRO A 588 0.07 12.34 15.90
CA PRO A 588 -0.41 11.49 16.98
C PRO A 588 0.75 11.07 17.90
N ASP A 589 0.52 11.14 19.20
CA ASP A 589 1.43 10.66 20.22
C ASP A 589 1.10 9.19 20.52
N ALA A 590 2.11 8.31 20.39
CA ALA A 590 1.91 6.86 20.51
C ALA A 590 1.31 6.48 21.89
N TYR A 591 1.82 7.08 22.97
CA TYR A 591 1.34 6.81 24.32
C TYR A 591 -0.12 7.24 24.48
N ASN A 592 -0.45 8.49 24.13
CA ASN A 592 -1.80 9.01 24.31
C ASN A 592 -2.82 8.35 23.37
N SER A 593 -2.38 7.92 22.18
CA SER A 593 -3.23 7.20 21.23
C SER A 593 -3.52 5.76 21.70
N LEU A 594 -2.54 5.08 22.32
CA LEU A 594 -2.77 3.78 23.00
C LEU A 594 -3.61 3.94 24.26
N LEU A 595 -3.42 5.03 25.02
CA LEU A 595 -4.30 5.35 26.14
C LEU A 595 -5.76 5.46 25.67
N ALA A 596 -6.01 6.09 24.53
CA ALA A 596 -7.35 6.16 23.94
C ALA A 596 -7.88 4.81 23.40
N LEU A 597 -7.07 3.75 23.30
CA LEU A 597 -7.56 2.40 23.03
C LEU A 597 -8.09 1.71 24.27
N VAL A 598 -7.55 2.04 25.46
CA VAL A 598 -7.85 1.32 26.70
C VAL A 598 -8.62 2.15 27.72
N ASP A 599 -8.73 3.47 27.53
CA ASP A 599 -9.51 4.38 28.37
C ASP A 599 -10.81 4.79 27.68
N ARG A 600 -11.95 4.38 28.26
CA ARG A 600 -13.26 4.58 27.62
C ARG A 600 -13.65 6.06 27.48
N GLU A 601 -13.33 6.90 28.46
CA GLU A 601 -13.73 8.31 28.45
C GLU A 601 -12.93 9.13 27.44
N LEU A 602 -11.64 8.84 27.32
CA LEU A 602 -10.82 9.42 26.27
C LEU A 602 -11.26 8.90 24.89
N ARG A 603 -11.55 7.61 24.78
CA ARG A 603 -12.00 7.01 23.51
C ARG A 603 -13.29 7.61 23.00
N GLU A 604 -14.29 7.81 23.86
CA GLU A 604 -15.56 8.45 23.48
C GLU A 604 -15.34 9.83 22.85
N LYS A 605 -14.43 10.63 23.42
CA LYS A 605 -14.11 11.97 22.88
C LYS A 605 -13.38 11.91 21.54
N VAL A 606 -12.50 10.93 21.34
CA VAL A 606 -11.81 10.70 20.06
C VAL A 606 -12.80 10.33 18.96
N VAL A 607 -13.71 9.38 19.25
CA VAL A 607 -14.74 8.96 18.28
C VAL A 607 -15.70 10.12 17.97
N GLU A 608 -16.13 10.88 18.98
CA GLU A 608 -16.99 12.05 18.76
C GLU A 608 -16.30 13.11 17.90
N ALA A 609 -15.00 13.36 18.14
CA ALA A 609 -14.23 14.30 17.32
C ALA A 609 -14.20 13.85 15.85
N ASN A 610 -13.96 12.57 15.58
CA ASN A 610 -13.98 12.03 14.21
C ASN A 610 -15.37 12.11 13.57
N LYS A 611 -16.43 11.71 14.31
CA LYS A 611 -17.82 11.73 13.82
C LYS A 611 -18.36 13.13 13.55
N SER A 612 -17.75 14.16 14.15
CA SER A 612 -18.09 15.56 13.86
C SER A 612 -17.57 16.07 12.51
N SER A 613 -16.67 15.31 11.85
CA SER A 613 -16.11 15.65 10.54
C SER A 613 -16.87 14.91 9.44
N GLU A 614 -17.61 15.66 8.61
CA GLU A 614 -18.29 15.14 7.41
C GLU A 614 -17.30 14.40 6.50
N ARG A 615 -16.13 15.00 6.27
CA ARG A 615 -15.01 14.42 5.51
C ARG A 615 -14.63 13.02 5.99
N LEU A 616 -14.60 12.78 7.29
CA LEU A 616 -14.24 11.46 7.83
C LEU A 616 -15.40 10.47 7.81
N GLN A 617 -16.66 10.95 7.78
CA GLN A 617 -17.80 10.07 7.54
C GLN A 617 -17.80 9.59 6.08
N ASP A 618 -17.49 10.48 5.14
CA ASP A 618 -17.39 10.14 3.71
C ASP A 618 -16.24 9.15 3.42
N ALA A 619 -15.20 9.14 4.26
CA ALA A 619 -14.06 8.22 4.16
C ALA A 619 -14.11 7.05 5.17
N HIS A 620 -15.26 6.81 5.81
CA HIS A 620 -15.45 5.70 6.76
C HIS A 620 -14.40 5.62 7.89
N SER A 621 -13.93 6.78 8.37
CA SER A 621 -12.85 6.89 9.36
C SER A 621 -13.39 7.38 10.71
N THR A 622 -13.72 6.46 11.61
CA THR A 622 -14.46 6.77 12.85
C THR A 622 -13.63 6.54 14.12
N GLY A 623 -12.67 5.63 14.08
CA GLY A 623 -11.93 5.15 15.24
C GLY A 623 -12.81 4.36 16.21
N GLU A 624 -13.90 3.74 15.77
CA GLU A 624 -14.75 2.94 16.65
C GLU A 624 -14.30 1.47 16.76
N GLY A 625 -14.94 0.71 17.66
CA GLY A 625 -14.62 -0.69 17.93
C GLY A 625 -13.53 -0.93 18.97
N HIS A 626 -13.14 -2.20 19.12
CA HIS A 626 -12.14 -2.67 20.07
C HIS A 626 -12.41 -2.20 21.52
N LYS A 627 -13.62 -2.46 22.02
CA LYS A 627 -14.10 -2.00 23.35
C LYS A 627 -13.53 -2.83 24.51
N GLN A 628 -12.19 -2.89 24.61
CA GLN A 628 -11.47 -3.58 25.68
C GLN A 628 -10.81 -2.54 26.60
N TRP A 629 -11.38 -2.34 27.78
CA TRP A 629 -10.99 -1.23 28.66
C TRP A 629 -10.10 -1.67 29.82
N VAL A 630 -9.01 -0.92 30.01
CA VAL A 630 -8.11 -1.00 31.16
C VAL A 630 -8.13 0.36 31.83
N ASP A 631 -9.19 0.58 32.61
CA ASP A 631 -9.49 1.85 33.29
C ASP A 631 -10.03 1.61 34.70
N ALA A 632 -10.25 2.70 35.44
CA ALA A 632 -10.74 2.66 36.81
C ALA A 632 -12.11 1.97 36.96
N GLN A 633 -12.97 2.04 35.93
CA GLN A 633 -14.28 1.39 35.96
C GLN A 633 -14.17 -0.13 35.84
N ASN A 634 -13.11 -0.64 35.21
CA ASN A 634 -12.76 -2.06 35.18
C ASN A 634 -11.77 -2.48 36.28
N GLY A 635 -11.50 -1.60 37.26
CA GLY A 635 -10.71 -1.91 38.44
C GLY A 635 -9.19 -1.79 38.27
N PHE A 636 -8.73 -1.14 37.20
CA PHE A 636 -7.31 -0.87 36.98
C PHE A 636 -6.92 0.53 37.47
N SER A 637 -5.76 0.66 38.10
CA SER A 637 -5.23 1.97 38.53
C SER A 637 -4.59 2.74 37.36
N ALA A 638 -4.33 4.04 37.55
CA ALA A 638 -3.62 4.85 36.55
C ALA A 638 -2.19 4.34 36.34
N GLU A 639 -1.53 3.84 37.38
CA GLU A 639 -0.20 3.24 37.31
C GLU A 639 -0.22 1.91 36.53
N GLU A 640 -1.27 1.10 36.68
CA GLU A 640 -1.42 -0.14 35.91
C GLU A 640 -1.69 0.13 34.43
N GLN A 641 -2.49 1.16 34.14
CA GLN A 641 -2.75 1.63 32.78
C GLN A 641 -1.48 2.18 32.12
N ASP A 642 -0.70 2.99 32.84
CA ASP A 642 0.60 3.49 32.39
C ASP A 642 1.58 2.34 32.11
N ALA A 643 1.68 1.38 33.04
CA ALA A 643 2.53 0.21 32.89
C ALA A 643 2.14 -0.61 31.65
N LEU A 644 0.84 -0.83 31.41
CA LEU A 644 0.34 -1.50 30.21
C LEU A 644 0.77 -0.78 28.94
N ILE A 645 0.61 0.54 28.87
CA ILE A 645 0.97 1.31 27.67
C ILE A 645 2.49 1.26 27.42
N GLN A 646 3.31 1.37 28.48
CA GLN A 646 4.76 1.22 28.35
C GLN A 646 5.14 -0.18 27.84
N TYR A 647 4.49 -1.23 28.36
CA TYR A 647 4.65 -2.58 27.84
C TYR A 647 4.32 -2.64 26.35
N LEU A 648 3.14 -2.19 25.93
CA LEU A 648 2.69 -2.19 24.53
C LEU A 648 3.69 -1.47 23.59
N LEU A 649 4.24 -0.32 24.01
CA LEU A 649 5.24 0.43 23.24
C LEU A 649 6.61 -0.24 23.17
N SER A 650 6.86 -1.23 24.03
CA SER A 650 8.15 -1.91 24.18
C SER A 650 8.21 -3.30 23.54
N ILE A 651 7.07 -3.82 23.04
CA ILE A 651 6.93 -5.17 22.49
C ILE A 651 7.88 -5.35 21.30
N ASP A 652 8.71 -6.38 21.43
CA ASP A 652 9.70 -6.86 20.46
C ASP A 652 9.70 -8.39 20.53
N LEU A 653 9.80 -9.06 19.37
CA LEU A 653 9.84 -10.52 19.27
C LEU A 653 10.93 -11.15 20.15
N GLU A 654 12.14 -10.58 20.19
CA GLU A 654 13.24 -11.15 20.97
C GLU A 654 13.03 -11.01 22.48
N LYS A 655 12.48 -9.88 22.94
CA LYS A 655 12.11 -9.70 24.35
C LYS A 655 11.05 -10.71 24.77
N GLU A 656 10.05 -10.95 23.92
CA GLU A 656 9.01 -11.96 24.19
C GLU A 656 9.59 -13.37 24.22
N LYS A 657 10.45 -13.76 23.25
CA LYS A 657 11.12 -15.08 23.25
C LYS A 657 11.98 -15.30 24.49
N GLN A 658 12.65 -14.27 24.98
CA GLN A 658 13.45 -14.35 26.22
C GLN A 658 12.55 -14.55 27.43
N THR A 659 11.47 -13.78 27.52
CA THR A 659 10.50 -13.84 28.63
C THR A 659 9.77 -15.19 28.68
N GLU A 660 9.52 -15.85 27.53
CA GLU A 660 8.90 -17.19 27.48
C GLU A 660 9.83 -18.31 27.96
N LYS A 661 11.16 -18.08 28.02
CA LYS A 661 12.15 -19.06 28.48
C LYS A 661 12.43 -18.99 29.98
N GLU A 662 12.09 -17.87 30.61
CA GLU A 662 12.20 -17.63 32.07
C GLU A 662 10.97 -18.17 32.81
#